data_AF-A0A4U8QBS5-F1
#
_entry.id   AF-A0A4U8QBS5-F1
#
_cell.length_a   1.000
_cell.length_b   1.000
_cell.length_c   1.000
_cell.angle_alpha   90.00
_cell.angle_beta   90.00
_cell.angle_gamma   90.00
#
_symmetry.space_group_name_H-M   'P 1'
#
loop_
_entity.id
_entity.type
_entity.pdbx_description
1 polymer ?
#
loop_
_entity_poly.entity_id
_entity_poly.type
_entity_poly.pdbx_seq_one_letter_code
_entity_poly.pdbx_strand_id
1 'polypeptide(L)'
;MIGENKDILIDKLGFSSNTFNVIKKYNISNLGELMQLSIEEILGIDSIDKYVAVEILDVIKKSILGEIETDLNLEAEINDVVLEKNVNFNKHNNTTQEKKIKVLHYLDETTISEDVHDTLFYDSNGFIMNDIDVNDMRMSARATGALLRNKYMTAKSIVNTDYKDFLEVKGMGAGTREEILNKLKEIICIQYKADEHSHLIDLYSNRIKEDIKINCPDLDDAIYSNQVKVIVYKNRDLLESDIEMVWGNRNLLNKIFSDVSIFKLFENYICSLLQETAIVPMDTLKKMLPFGLCSSDIFMEIIEKLKAQDKVDYTDDGLQYHLLTVQDYTDRMEEGNQKTALMCRLKGMTLEETGSIIGITRERVRQITKKAIENMPKLREDDFKYWFENYDITKEEFKNIFSLSEESFNYLKGTYKKGSKGLEELLNDEHISGTIAQKAVKEMYKYCVVIGGEYIPIKREAIIRKLLEINYSDQECTISEYYQLYMDFLKMNGLENVERLLYPTERAFEARMDDQCYVLSKYGHRIRYYNMQEYDLDRLFAELGFDSFQNMEISTLKLFNVYPELMEEFNIMDEYELHNIIKKNIDKLPINLSLGRMPFISIGESDREQQTVEFLYRVAPIEFYAFGKAYEEEFGVKSETALANFTPFINKYYNNGMFSVDYKIMSDAEYKIMGNKLIKDFYFIEDIENIYMETFPKGDKEKVNPYTLKTMGFQVYIDYVIKNTYPNGEEYFKALLLKDEITDLDMFDRRIKYNQNFAGVLEGMRINCDILEFEKNKYLTYGSFSEKAPDISQEDLKQYAFDAAQYDNEEFFSIKSIRKNGFTSKLDKLGYDDWFYGALLRGNKEIRYSKVGGGFLFSHIGRQFTRADFFLFIMKKLKKIDIMEFIEFIQEEYGLNFDRYDITPIIGQSSMYYDSKREKIYMNKEVYYDDI
;
A
#
# COMPACT_ATOMS: atom_id res chain seq x y z
N MET A 1 4.27 3.92 -72.54
CA MET A 1 4.55 5.13 -73.35
C MET A 1 6.03 5.14 -73.76
N ILE A 2 6.46 4.36 -74.75
CA ILE A 2 7.89 4.30 -75.17
C ILE A 2 8.00 4.29 -76.71
N GLY A 3 7.08 4.99 -77.38
CA GLY A 3 6.97 5.00 -78.84
C GLY A 3 7.33 6.33 -79.52
N GLU A 4 7.19 7.47 -78.84
CA GLU A 4 7.15 8.79 -79.52
C GLU A 4 8.43 9.64 -79.39
N ASN A 5 9.38 9.31 -78.50
CA ASN A 5 10.57 10.16 -78.22
C ASN A 5 11.92 9.63 -78.75
N LYS A 6 11.93 8.71 -79.73
CA LYS A 6 13.20 8.09 -80.19
C LYS A 6 14.04 8.95 -81.13
N ASP A 7 13.43 9.90 -81.85
CA ASP A 7 14.12 10.70 -82.89
C ASP A 7 14.65 12.05 -82.39
N ILE A 8 14.71 12.29 -81.07
CA ILE A 8 15.25 13.53 -80.51
C ILE A 8 16.77 13.56 -80.73
N LEU A 9 17.26 14.55 -81.49
CA LEU A 9 18.69 14.73 -81.73
C LEU A 9 19.44 15.07 -80.43
N ILE A 10 20.67 14.57 -80.30
CA ILE A 10 21.45 14.68 -79.07
C ILE A 10 21.84 16.13 -78.70
N ASP A 11 21.85 17.04 -79.69
CA ASP A 11 22.08 18.47 -79.48
C ASP A 11 20.90 19.17 -78.79
N LYS A 12 19.72 18.55 -78.75
CA LYS A 12 18.53 19.05 -78.06
C LYS A 12 18.31 18.48 -76.66
N LEU A 13 19.19 17.57 -76.20
CA LEU A 13 19.05 16.87 -74.93
C LEU A 13 19.78 17.55 -73.76
N GLY A 14 20.32 18.75 -73.96
CA GLY A 14 20.89 19.58 -72.88
C GLY A 14 22.19 19.06 -72.27
N PHE A 15 22.90 18.15 -72.93
CA PHE A 15 24.18 17.62 -72.45
C PHE A 15 25.25 18.71 -72.31
N SER A 16 26.10 18.58 -71.29
CA SER A 16 27.31 19.37 -71.16
C SER A 16 28.19 19.24 -72.41
N SER A 17 28.95 20.28 -72.74
CA SER A 17 29.79 20.29 -73.95
C SER A 17 30.79 19.13 -74.00
N ASN A 18 31.21 18.61 -72.83
CA ASN A 18 32.09 17.45 -72.74
C ASN A 18 31.33 16.16 -73.12
N THR A 19 30.18 15.91 -72.49
CA THR A 19 29.33 14.74 -72.74
C THR A 19 28.80 14.71 -74.17
N PHE A 20 28.35 15.86 -74.70
CA PHE A 20 27.92 15.99 -76.09
C PHE A 20 29.00 15.59 -77.11
N ASN A 21 30.24 16.07 -76.91
CA ASN A 21 31.36 15.77 -77.81
C ASN A 21 31.78 14.29 -77.75
N VAL A 22 31.71 13.67 -76.57
CA VAL A 22 32.01 12.24 -76.40
C VAL A 22 30.96 11.40 -77.10
N ILE A 23 29.67 11.68 -76.89
CA ILE A 23 28.57 10.96 -77.55
C ILE A 23 28.67 11.07 -79.08
N LYS A 24 28.95 12.28 -79.59
CA LYS A 24 29.11 12.53 -81.04
C LYS A 24 30.31 11.77 -81.65
N LYS A 25 31.39 11.56 -80.87
CA LYS A 25 32.58 10.80 -81.30
C LYS A 25 32.27 9.31 -81.55
N TYR A 26 31.22 8.78 -80.92
CA TYR A 26 30.75 7.41 -81.09
C TYR A 26 29.62 7.27 -82.14
N ASN A 27 29.41 8.29 -82.97
CA ASN A 27 28.38 8.32 -84.03
C ASN A 27 26.94 8.14 -83.53
N ILE A 28 26.66 8.44 -82.26
CA ILE A 28 25.30 8.42 -81.71
C ILE A 28 24.70 9.80 -81.97
N SER A 29 23.55 9.82 -82.65
CA SER A 29 22.98 11.04 -83.22
C SER A 29 21.61 11.41 -82.64
N ASN A 30 20.89 10.44 -82.06
CA ASN A 30 19.57 10.63 -81.45
C ASN A 30 19.40 9.83 -80.15
N LEU A 31 18.40 10.21 -79.35
CA LEU A 31 18.06 9.57 -78.06
C LEU A 31 17.76 8.07 -78.21
N GLY A 32 17.12 7.66 -79.31
CA GLY A 32 16.78 6.28 -79.59
C GLY A 32 17.99 5.37 -79.78
N GLU A 33 19.08 5.89 -80.36
CA GLU A 33 20.37 5.21 -80.44
C GLU A 33 21.07 5.15 -79.08
N LEU A 34 21.00 6.24 -78.30
CA LEU A 34 21.60 6.31 -76.96
C LEU A 34 20.95 5.34 -75.97
N MET A 35 19.62 5.14 -76.05
CA MET A 35 18.86 4.21 -75.21
C MET A 35 19.09 2.72 -75.55
N GLN A 36 19.72 2.40 -76.68
CA GLN A 36 20.01 1.01 -77.07
C GLN A 36 21.33 0.48 -76.50
N LEU A 37 22.16 1.35 -75.92
CA LEU A 37 23.40 0.97 -75.28
C LEU A 37 23.16 0.45 -73.86
N SER A 38 23.79 -0.66 -73.52
CA SER A 38 23.83 -1.16 -72.15
C SER A 38 24.74 -0.30 -71.27
N ILE A 39 24.50 -0.32 -69.95
CA ILE A 39 25.32 0.40 -68.96
C ILE A 39 26.80 -0.03 -69.05
N GLU A 40 27.05 -1.30 -69.36
CA GLU A 40 28.39 -1.87 -69.52
C GLU A 40 29.09 -1.36 -70.79
N GLU A 41 28.35 -1.11 -71.87
CA GLU A 41 28.89 -0.51 -73.11
C GLU A 41 29.20 0.99 -72.94
N ILE A 42 28.42 1.72 -72.15
CA ILE A 42 28.66 3.14 -71.82
C ILE A 42 29.91 3.28 -70.93
N LEU A 43 30.10 2.37 -69.97
CA LEU A 43 31.25 2.38 -69.06
C LEU A 43 32.53 1.78 -69.68
N GLY A 44 32.42 1.00 -70.76
CA GLY A 44 33.54 0.36 -71.46
C GLY A 44 34.28 1.24 -72.48
N ILE A 45 33.89 2.51 -72.62
CA ILE A 45 34.52 3.47 -73.52
C ILE A 45 35.73 4.13 -72.81
N ASP A 46 36.93 3.98 -73.38
CA ASP A 46 38.24 4.49 -72.88
C ASP A 46 38.36 6.04 -72.77
N SER A 47 37.24 6.77 -72.69
CA SER A 47 37.19 8.22 -72.59
C SER A 47 35.95 8.76 -71.84
N ILE A 48 35.17 7.90 -71.18
CA ILE A 48 34.01 8.31 -70.35
C ILE A 48 34.38 8.20 -68.88
N ASP A 49 34.40 9.32 -68.17
CA ASP A 49 34.50 9.32 -66.71
C ASP A 49 33.12 9.05 -66.07
N LYS A 50 33.12 8.74 -64.77
CA LYS A 50 31.91 8.41 -64.01
C LYS A 50 30.88 9.55 -64.04
N TYR A 51 31.31 10.80 -64.26
CA TYR A 51 30.42 11.97 -64.29
C TYR A 51 29.66 12.05 -65.61
N VAL A 52 30.33 11.83 -66.74
CA VAL A 52 29.71 11.73 -68.07
C VAL A 52 28.70 10.56 -68.12
N ALA A 53 29.04 9.42 -67.53
CA ALA A 53 28.12 8.27 -67.47
C ALA A 53 26.86 8.55 -66.64
N VAL A 54 26.99 9.25 -65.50
CA VAL A 54 25.86 9.65 -64.66
C VAL A 54 24.98 10.68 -65.39
N GLU A 55 25.59 11.65 -66.08
CA GLU A 55 24.86 12.65 -66.87
C GLU A 55 24.04 12.01 -68.00
N ILE A 56 24.62 11.02 -68.73
CA ILE A 56 23.90 10.25 -69.75
C ILE A 56 22.69 9.51 -69.16
N LEU A 57 22.87 8.84 -68.01
CA LEU A 57 21.81 8.09 -67.36
C LEU A 57 20.70 9.00 -66.82
N ASP A 58 21.04 10.15 -66.27
CA ASP A 58 20.07 11.11 -65.74
C ASP A 58 19.21 11.73 -66.86
N VAL A 59 19.83 12.07 -68.00
CA VAL A 59 19.11 12.57 -69.18
C VAL A 59 18.21 11.49 -69.80
N ILE A 60 18.67 10.23 -69.90
CA ILE A 60 17.82 9.12 -70.34
C ILE A 60 16.62 8.96 -69.40
N LYS A 61 16.84 9.04 -68.08
CA LYS A 61 15.79 8.90 -67.07
C LYS A 61 14.76 10.03 -67.16
N LYS A 62 15.20 11.29 -67.29
CA LYS A 62 14.33 12.47 -67.51
C LYS A 62 13.56 12.38 -68.82
N SER A 63 14.18 11.84 -69.87
CA SER A 63 13.53 11.61 -71.17
C SER A 63 12.42 10.55 -71.12
N ILE A 64 12.60 9.50 -70.29
CA ILE A 64 11.58 8.48 -70.04
C ILE A 64 10.41 9.04 -69.21
N LEU A 65 10.70 9.98 -68.30
CA LEU A 65 9.72 10.63 -67.44
C LEU A 65 8.98 11.80 -68.11
N GLY A 66 9.39 12.21 -69.33
CA GLY A 66 8.73 13.26 -70.12
C GLY A 66 9.09 14.70 -69.74
N GLU A 67 10.16 14.90 -68.96
CA GLU A 67 10.56 16.18 -68.38
C GLU A 67 11.81 16.75 -69.09
N ILE A 68 11.71 17.08 -70.38
CA ILE A 68 12.75 17.85 -71.07
C ILE A 68 12.20 19.23 -71.40
N GLU A 69 12.62 20.24 -70.65
CA GLU A 69 12.47 21.64 -71.05
C GLU A 69 13.49 21.97 -72.14
N THR A 70 13.01 22.56 -73.24
CA THR A 70 13.84 23.06 -74.33
C THR A 70 14.06 24.57 -74.14
N ASP A 71 15.27 25.02 -74.46
CA ASP A 71 15.77 26.41 -74.53
C ASP A 71 16.38 27.03 -73.25
N LEU A 72 17.68 26.73 -73.08
CA LEU A 72 18.59 27.20 -72.02
C LEU A 72 19.22 28.60 -72.25
N ASN A 73 18.55 29.54 -72.92
CA ASN A 73 19.18 30.85 -73.20
C ASN A 73 18.28 32.08 -73.05
N LEU A 74 17.22 32.00 -72.25
CA LEU A 74 16.32 33.13 -72.00
C LEU A 74 16.23 33.57 -70.53
N GLU A 75 16.66 32.78 -69.55
CA GLU A 75 16.41 33.07 -68.12
C GLU A 75 17.13 34.31 -67.56
N ALA A 76 18.34 34.62 -68.02
CA ALA A 76 19.07 35.80 -67.52
C ALA A 76 18.45 37.13 -68.01
N GLU A 77 18.02 37.19 -69.28
CA GLU A 77 17.33 38.38 -69.82
C GLU A 77 15.87 38.47 -69.33
N ILE A 78 15.20 37.33 -69.08
CA ILE A 78 13.85 37.34 -68.52
C ILE A 78 13.85 37.78 -67.06
N ASN A 79 14.77 37.31 -66.22
CA ASN A 79 14.80 37.69 -64.79
C ASN A 79 15.19 39.15 -64.59
N ASP A 80 16.13 39.71 -65.36
CA ASP A 80 16.41 41.15 -65.32
C ASP A 80 15.18 41.98 -65.76
N VAL A 81 14.44 41.52 -66.78
CA VAL A 81 13.20 42.17 -67.24
C VAL A 81 12.03 42.01 -66.25
N VAL A 82 11.95 40.89 -65.54
CA VAL A 82 10.94 40.61 -64.50
C VAL A 82 11.25 41.40 -63.23
N LEU A 83 12.53 41.47 -62.81
CA LEU A 83 13.01 42.32 -61.73
C LEU A 83 12.75 43.80 -62.03
N GLU A 84 13.06 44.29 -63.24
CA GLU A 84 12.77 45.67 -63.65
C GLU A 84 11.25 45.96 -63.76
N LYS A 85 10.43 44.98 -64.17
CA LYS A 85 8.96 45.11 -64.17
C LYS A 85 8.40 45.16 -62.75
N ASN A 86 8.84 44.30 -61.86
CA ASN A 86 8.34 44.22 -60.47
C ASN A 86 8.77 45.44 -59.64
N VAL A 87 9.97 45.99 -59.87
CA VAL A 87 10.38 47.28 -59.27
C VAL A 87 9.59 48.47 -59.82
N ASN A 88 9.21 48.46 -61.10
CA ASN A 88 8.41 49.54 -61.68
C ASN A 88 6.91 49.47 -61.34
N PHE A 89 6.34 48.28 -61.08
CA PHE A 89 4.94 48.13 -60.64
C PHE A 89 4.67 48.79 -59.27
N ASN A 90 5.69 48.85 -58.40
CA ASN A 90 5.59 49.51 -57.08
C ASN A 90 5.69 51.05 -57.13
N LYS A 91 5.85 51.69 -58.30
CA LYS A 91 5.92 53.17 -58.42
C LYS A 91 4.58 53.90 -58.26
N HIS A 92 3.44 53.19 -58.17
CA HIS A 92 2.13 53.84 -58.10
C HIS A 92 1.63 54.22 -56.69
N ASN A 93 2.41 53.99 -55.63
CA ASN A 93 2.10 54.51 -54.29
C ASN A 93 3.21 55.44 -53.77
N ASN A 94 2.82 56.68 -53.47
CA ASN A 94 3.67 57.81 -53.10
C ASN A 94 4.54 57.56 -51.85
N THR A 95 5.86 57.39 -52.03
CA THR A 95 6.95 58.19 -51.41
C THR A 95 8.31 57.61 -51.82
N THR A 96 9.21 58.50 -52.22
CA THR A 96 10.40 58.22 -53.03
C THR A 96 11.59 57.71 -52.21
N GLN A 97 11.95 56.44 -52.37
CA GLN A 97 13.32 55.92 -52.25
C GLN A 97 13.46 54.75 -53.25
N GLU A 98 14.37 54.86 -54.22
CA GLU A 98 14.72 53.72 -55.09
C GLU A 98 15.22 52.57 -54.21
N LYS A 99 14.41 51.52 -54.01
CA LYS A 99 14.87 50.28 -53.36
C LYS A 99 15.94 49.69 -54.28
N LYS A 100 17.20 49.77 -53.87
CA LYS A 100 18.29 49.12 -54.60
C LYS A 100 18.08 47.60 -54.57
N ILE A 101 18.09 46.97 -55.74
CA ILE A 101 17.94 45.52 -55.88
C ILE A 101 19.25 44.87 -55.40
N LYS A 102 19.21 44.27 -54.21
CA LYS A 102 20.28 43.41 -53.67
C LYS A 102 20.34 42.02 -54.32
N VAL A 103 21.48 41.34 -54.19
CA VAL A 103 21.68 39.93 -54.55
C VAL A 103 20.64 39.02 -53.88
N LEU A 104 20.24 39.30 -52.64
CA LEU A 104 19.16 38.58 -51.94
C LEU A 104 17.88 38.46 -52.77
N HIS A 105 17.47 39.55 -53.44
CA HIS A 105 16.27 39.58 -54.27
C HIS A 105 16.40 38.79 -55.58
N TYR A 106 17.63 38.57 -56.03
CA TYR A 106 17.91 37.71 -57.16
C TYR A 106 17.86 36.22 -56.75
N LEU A 107 18.26 35.91 -55.52
CA LEU A 107 18.23 34.53 -55.00
C LEU A 107 16.81 34.06 -54.69
N ASP A 108 15.96 34.97 -54.21
CA ASP A 108 14.53 34.75 -53.99
C ASP A 108 13.74 36.04 -54.27
N GLU A 109 12.99 36.06 -55.37
CA GLU A 109 12.21 37.22 -55.82
C GLU A 109 11.09 37.61 -54.83
N THR A 110 10.65 36.68 -53.97
CA THR A 110 9.60 36.97 -52.98
C THR A 110 10.05 37.99 -51.92
N THR A 111 11.37 38.13 -51.71
CA THR A 111 11.96 39.17 -50.86
C THR A 111 11.75 40.60 -51.38
N ILE A 112 11.33 40.77 -52.64
CA ILE A 112 11.02 42.08 -53.22
C ILE A 112 9.69 42.60 -52.69
N SER A 113 8.72 41.68 -52.55
CA SER A 113 7.35 41.95 -52.11
C SER A 113 7.13 41.77 -50.62
N GLU A 114 7.89 40.90 -49.95
CA GLU A 114 7.72 40.58 -48.53
C GLU A 114 8.86 41.11 -47.64
N ASP A 115 8.51 41.55 -46.44
CA ASP A 115 9.49 42.00 -45.44
C ASP A 115 10.25 40.80 -44.86
N VAL A 116 11.57 40.76 -45.03
CA VAL A 116 12.44 39.72 -44.45
C VAL A 116 12.65 39.99 -42.95
N HIS A 117 12.45 38.97 -42.10
CA HIS A 117 12.76 38.98 -40.68
C HIS A 117 14.25 38.70 -40.44
N ASP A 118 14.77 37.60 -41.00
CA ASP A 118 16.19 37.27 -40.95
C ASP A 118 16.63 36.47 -42.19
N THR A 119 17.94 36.52 -42.47
CA THR A 119 18.60 35.75 -43.51
C THR A 119 19.69 34.91 -42.86
N LEU A 120 19.49 33.61 -42.86
CA LEU A 120 20.34 32.59 -42.28
C LEU A 120 20.92 31.70 -43.38
N PHE A 121 21.89 30.85 -43.04
CA PHE A 121 22.58 30.02 -44.01
C PHE A 121 22.85 28.61 -43.48
N TYR A 122 22.71 27.60 -44.32
CA TYR A 122 23.07 26.22 -44.01
C TYR A 122 24.56 26.00 -44.21
N ASP A 123 25.25 25.55 -43.16
CA ASP A 123 26.65 25.13 -43.25
C ASP A 123 26.79 23.81 -44.03
N SER A 124 28.04 23.40 -44.26
CA SER A 124 28.33 22.16 -45.00
C SER A 124 27.86 20.87 -44.32
N ASN A 125 27.41 20.93 -43.07
CA ASN A 125 26.85 19.82 -42.31
C ASN A 125 25.31 19.92 -42.18
N GLY A 126 24.69 20.96 -42.75
CA GLY A 126 23.25 21.19 -42.73
C GLY A 126 22.73 21.96 -41.51
N PHE A 127 23.60 22.56 -40.69
CA PHE A 127 23.21 23.40 -39.56
C PHE A 127 22.93 24.84 -40.00
N ILE A 128 21.92 25.48 -39.41
CA ILE A 128 21.61 26.90 -39.67
C ILE A 128 22.58 27.79 -38.89
N MET A 129 23.25 28.69 -39.59
CA MET A 129 24.15 29.70 -39.09
C MET A 129 23.66 31.11 -39.45
N ASN A 130 23.93 32.08 -38.56
CA ASN A 130 23.62 33.48 -38.82
C ASN A 130 24.40 34.06 -40.00
N ASP A 131 25.59 33.51 -40.27
CA ASP A 131 26.46 33.87 -41.38
C ASP A 131 27.46 32.73 -41.64
N ILE A 132 28.03 32.67 -42.84
CA ILE A 132 29.03 31.66 -43.24
C ILE A 132 30.24 32.38 -43.85
N ASP A 133 31.45 32.04 -43.44
CA ASP A 133 32.67 32.56 -44.06
C ASP A 133 32.79 32.06 -45.50
N VAL A 134 33.23 32.93 -46.41
CA VAL A 134 33.38 32.59 -47.84
C VAL A 134 34.32 31.39 -48.06
N ASN A 135 35.29 31.16 -47.18
CA ASN A 135 36.14 29.97 -47.23
C ASN A 135 35.38 28.67 -46.93
N ASP A 136 34.32 28.74 -46.13
CA ASP A 136 33.53 27.59 -45.69
C ASP A 136 32.37 27.25 -46.65
N MET A 137 32.09 28.13 -47.63
CA MET A 137 31.06 27.92 -48.66
C MET A 137 31.41 26.83 -49.69
N ARG A 138 32.64 26.29 -49.68
CA ARG A 138 33.13 25.22 -50.59
C ARG A 138 32.96 25.52 -52.09
N MET A 139 33.20 26.76 -52.50
CA MET A 139 33.23 27.17 -53.92
C MET A 139 34.62 26.92 -54.54
N SER A 140 34.75 27.08 -55.86
CA SER A 140 36.03 27.00 -56.55
C SER A 140 37.02 28.05 -56.03
N ALA A 141 38.32 27.72 -56.05
CA ALA A 141 39.38 28.66 -55.64
C ALA A 141 39.33 29.99 -56.42
N ARG A 142 38.77 29.97 -57.64
CA ARG A 142 38.54 31.16 -58.46
C ARG A 142 37.42 32.03 -57.88
N ALA A 143 36.28 31.44 -57.53
CA ALA A 143 35.14 32.13 -56.91
C ALA A 143 35.49 32.67 -55.52
N THR A 144 36.02 31.82 -54.63
CA THR A 144 36.46 32.18 -53.27
C THR A 144 37.51 33.30 -53.32
N GLY A 145 38.53 33.15 -54.17
CA GLY A 145 39.58 34.17 -54.31
C GLY A 145 39.08 35.50 -54.87
N ALA A 146 38.09 35.49 -55.77
CA ALA A 146 37.52 36.70 -56.33
C ALA A 146 36.67 37.48 -55.30
N LEU A 147 35.90 36.78 -54.47
CA LEU A 147 35.10 37.37 -53.38
C LEU A 147 36.01 38.01 -52.31
N LEU A 148 37.01 37.27 -51.83
CA LEU A 148 37.93 37.74 -50.79
C LEU A 148 38.76 38.95 -51.25
N ARG A 149 39.24 38.97 -52.50
CA ARG A 149 39.97 40.14 -53.06
C ARG A 149 39.12 41.41 -53.12
N ASN A 150 37.80 41.26 -53.25
CA ASN A 150 36.85 42.36 -53.27
C ASN A 150 36.17 42.59 -51.91
N LYS A 151 36.73 42.01 -50.83
CA LYS A 151 36.31 42.18 -49.42
C LYS A 151 34.94 41.61 -49.06
N TYR A 152 34.41 40.68 -49.85
CA TYR A 152 33.26 39.86 -49.43
C TYR A 152 33.79 38.71 -48.57
N MET A 153 33.63 38.84 -47.26
CA MET A 153 34.17 37.88 -46.28
C MET A 153 33.16 36.80 -45.92
N THR A 154 31.86 37.07 -46.04
CA THR A 154 30.79 36.16 -45.60
C THR A 154 29.61 36.08 -46.56
N ALA A 155 28.81 35.02 -46.49
CA ALA A 155 27.59 34.84 -47.29
C ALA A 155 26.59 36.00 -47.07
N LYS A 156 26.41 36.45 -45.81
CA LYS A 156 25.54 37.60 -45.48
C LYS A 156 26.03 38.91 -46.09
N SER A 157 27.33 39.08 -46.23
CA SER A 157 27.90 40.25 -46.93
C SER A 157 27.54 40.26 -48.41
N ILE A 158 27.52 39.09 -49.06
CA ILE A 158 27.23 38.97 -50.50
C ILE A 158 25.75 39.19 -50.77
N VAL A 159 24.86 38.50 -50.06
CA VAL A 159 23.40 38.64 -50.29
C VAL A 159 22.89 40.06 -50.02
N ASN A 160 23.57 40.81 -49.15
CA ASN A 160 23.20 42.20 -48.86
C ASN A 160 23.77 43.25 -49.83
N THR A 161 24.58 42.83 -50.80
CA THR A 161 25.18 43.72 -51.81
C THR A 161 24.17 44.06 -52.89
N ASP A 162 24.22 45.26 -53.43
CA ASP A 162 23.47 45.63 -54.65
C ASP A 162 23.84 44.70 -55.81
N TYR A 163 22.85 44.15 -56.51
CA TYR A 163 23.04 43.17 -57.57
C TYR A 163 23.87 43.75 -58.74
N LYS A 164 23.64 45.03 -59.08
CA LYS A 164 24.46 45.75 -60.07
C LYS A 164 25.92 45.85 -59.63
N ASP A 165 26.18 46.14 -58.37
CA ASP A 165 27.54 46.22 -57.82
C ASP A 165 28.20 44.84 -57.80
N PHE A 166 27.44 43.78 -57.53
CA PHE A 166 27.90 42.38 -57.61
C PHE A 166 28.30 41.99 -59.04
N LEU A 167 27.55 42.43 -60.06
CA LEU A 167 27.90 42.23 -61.47
C LEU A 167 29.14 43.01 -61.92
N GLU A 168 29.52 44.09 -61.22
CA GLU A 168 30.71 44.88 -61.57
C GLU A 168 31.98 44.46 -60.80
N VAL A 169 31.90 43.42 -59.96
CA VAL A 169 33.03 42.93 -59.16
C VAL A 169 34.18 42.48 -60.06
N LYS A 170 35.34 43.14 -59.88
CA LYS A 170 36.53 42.92 -60.70
C LYS A 170 37.08 41.52 -60.51
N GLY A 171 37.37 40.85 -61.63
CA GLY A 171 37.96 39.51 -61.65
C GLY A 171 36.95 38.36 -61.56
N MET A 172 35.65 38.62 -61.74
CA MET A 172 34.59 37.61 -61.86
C MET A 172 34.03 37.60 -63.29
N GLY A 173 34.23 36.49 -64.01
CA GLY A 173 33.53 36.23 -65.29
C GLY A 173 32.13 35.64 -65.06
N ALA A 174 31.31 35.54 -66.11
CA ALA A 174 29.92 35.08 -66.04
C ALA A 174 29.76 33.77 -65.25
N GLY A 175 30.50 32.72 -65.61
CA GLY A 175 30.42 31.43 -64.92
C GLY A 175 30.88 31.44 -63.46
N THR A 176 31.76 32.37 -63.06
CA THR A 176 32.14 32.53 -61.63
C THR A 176 31.03 33.20 -60.83
N ARG A 177 30.27 34.13 -61.44
CA ARG A 177 29.13 34.77 -60.77
C ARG A 177 27.98 33.79 -60.60
N GLU A 178 27.72 33.01 -61.65
CA GLU A 178 26.71 31.96 -61.63
C GLU A 178 27.01 30.89 -60.57
N GLU A 179 28.27 30.44 -60.47
CA GLU A 179 28.71 29.54 -59.40
C GLU A 179 28.42 30.10 -58.00
N ILE A 180 28.73 31.39 -57.76
CA ILE A 180 28.49 32.05 -56.47
C ILE A 180 26.98 32.17 -56.19
N LEU A 181 26.18 32.57 -57.18
CA LEU A 181 24.73 32.73 -57.03
C LEU A 181 24.04 31.39 -56.77
N ASN A 182 24.41 30.34 -57.52
CA ASN A 182 23.91 28.99 -57.31
C ASN A 182 24.29 28.49 -55.92
N LYS A 183 25.54 28.73 -55.49
CA LYS A 183 25.97 28.30 -54.16
C LYS A 183 25.21 29.02 -53.05
N LEU A 184 24.97 30.32 -53.20
CA LEU A 184 24.15 31.08 -52.24
C LEU A 184 22.70 30.59 -52.23
N LYS A 185 22.13 30.27 -53.40
CA LYS A 185 20.76 29.74 -53.51
C LYS A 185 20.60 28.38 -52.82
N GLU A 186 21.64 27.54 -52.84
CA GLU A 186 21.67 26.25 -52.13
C GLU A 186 21.67 26.41 -50.61
N ILE A 187 22.38 27.41 -50.09
CA ILE A 187 22.64 27.52 -48.64
C ILE A 187 21.75 28.54 -47.94
N ILE A 188 21.07 29.43 -48.65
CA ILE A 188 20.30 30.51 -48.04
C ILE A 188 18.98 30.00 -47.42
N CYS A 189 18.66 30.51 -46.24
CA CYS A 189 17.39 30.30 -45.54
C CYS A 189 16.79 31.66 -45.19
N ILE A 190 15.66 32.00 -45.81
CA ILE A 190 15.01 33.30 -45.65
C ILE A 190 13.79 33.12 -44.75
N GLN A 191 13.75 33.90 -43.67
CA GLN A 191 12.60 33.98 -42.78
C GLN A 191 11.85 35.27 -43.06
N TYR A 192 10.60 35.18 -43.50
CA TYR A 192 9.75 36.34 -43.79
C TYR A 192 9.01 36.78 -42.51
N LYS A 193 8.86 38.10 -42.30
CA LYS A 193 8.05 38.65 -41.19
C LYS A 193 6.57 38.28 -41.30
N ALA A 194 6.12 37.92 -42.50
CA ALA A 194 4.75 37.50 -42.80
C ALA A 194 4.56 35.97 -42.79
N ASP A 195 5.53 35.19 -42.28
CA ASP A 195 5.29 33.75 -42.11
C ASP A 195 4.27 33.57 -40.97
N GLU A 196 3.00 33.33 -41.31
CA GLU A 196 1.89 33.13 -40.37
C GLU A 196 2.22 32.07 -39.30
N HIS A 197 3.16 31.18 -39.60
CA HIS A 197 3.57 30.07 -38.75
C HIS A 197 4.80 30.38 -37.87
N SER A 198 5.44 31.55 -37.98
CA SER A 198 6.66 31.88 -37.20
C SER A 198 6.43 31.74 -35.69
N HIS A 199 5.30 32.25 -35.19
CA HIS A 199 4.90 32.08 -33.80
C HIS A 199 4.61 30.60 -33.45
N LEU A 200 3.96 29.86 -34.36
CA LEU A 200 3.65 28.44 -34.17
C LEU A 200 4.90 27.56 -34.13
N ILE A 201 5.90 27.86 -34.97
CA ILE A 201 7.19 27.16 -35.01
C ILE A 201 7.90 27.29 -33.66
N ASP A 202 7.97 28.50 -33.10
CA ASP A 202 8.57 28.73 -31.79
C ASP A 202 7.77 28.04 -30.68
N LEU A 203 6.44 28.11 -30.74
CA LEU A 203 5.56 27.49 -29.76
C LEU A 203 5.71 25.96 -29.75
N TYR A 204 5.63 25.30 -30.90
CA TYR A 204 5.82 23.84 -31.04
C TYR A 204 7.23 23.42 -30.62
N SER A 205 8.26 24.15 -31.08
CA SER A 205 9.64 23.85 -30.75
C SER A 205 9.91 23.97 -29.25
N ASN A 206 9.38 25.00 -28.59
CA ASN A 206 9.54 25.18 -27.16
C ASN A 206 8.76 24.13 -26.35
N ARG A 207 7.54 23.78 -26.77
CA ARG A 207 6.74 22.75 -26.10
C ARG A 207 7.41 21.38 -26.11
N ILE A 208 7.99 20.98 -27.24
CA ILE A 208 8.74 19.72 -27.37
C ILE A 208 10.03 19.76 -26.55
N LYS A 209 10.74 20.90 -26.55
CA LYS A 209 11.92 21.07 -25.70
C LYS A 209 11.59 20.96 -24.21
N GLU A 210 10.51 21.58 -23.76
CA GLU A 210 10.03 21.50 -22.38
C GLU A 210 9.72 20.06 -21.98
N ASP A 211 9.02 19.31 -22.82
CA ASP A 211 8.73 17.88 -22.60
C ASP A 211 10.01 17.04 -22.46
N ILE A 212 10.99 17.25 -23.34
CA ILE A 212 12.29 16.57 -23.23
C ILE A 212 13.01 16.97 -21.93
N LYS A 213 13.02 18.25 -21.59
CA LYS A 213 13.74 18.77 -20.41
C LYS A 213 13.13 18.32 -19.09
N ILE A 214 11.80 18.22 -19.02
CA ILE A 214 11.08 17.77 -17.81
C ILE A 214 11.31 16.28 -17.57
N ASN A 215 11.21 15.46 -18.63
CA ASN A 215 11.29 14.01 -18.50
C ASN A 215 12.73 13.48 -18.56
N CYS A 216 13.66 14.23 -19.15
CA CYS A 216 15.06 13.84 -19.32
C CYS A 216 16.01 14.99 -18.88
N PRO A 217 16.06 15.31 -17.57
CA PRO A 217 16.81 16.47 -17.06
C PRO A 217 18.33 16.37 -17.26
N ASP A 218 18.86 15.16 -17.45
CA ASP A 218 20.28 14.90 -17.66
C ASP A 218 20.74 15.15 -19.11
N LEU A 219 19.81 15.41 -20.04
CA LEU A 219 20.13 15.72 -21.44
C LEU A 219 20.39 17.21 -21.63
N ASP A 220 21.57 17.55 -22.16
CA ASP A 220 21.94 18.93 -22.51
C ASP A 220 21.06 19.47 -23.65
N ASP A 221 20.34 20.56 -23.38
CA ASP A 221 19.42 21.19 -24.31
C ASP A 221 20.12 21.77 -25.55
N ALA A 222 21.41 22.08 -25.47
CA ALA A 222 22.20 22.50 -26.63
C ALA A 222 22.29 21.41 -27.72
N ILE A 223 22.13 20.13 -27.35
CA ILE A 223 22.30 18.99 -28.26
C ILE A 223 21.09 18.80 -29.18
N TYR A 224 19.87 19.01 -28.67
CA TYR A 224 18.64 18.74 -29.44
C TYR A 224 17.84 19.99 -29.80
N SER A 225 17.97 21.09 -29.05
CA SER A 225 17.04 22.23 -29.16
C SER A 225 17.06 22.91 -30.53
N ASN A 226 18.23 23.09 -31.14
CA ASN A 226 18.35 23.67 -32.47
C ASN A 226 17.81 22.71 -33.54
N GLN A 227 18.12 21.42 -33.41
CA GLN A 227 17.69 20.39 -34.37
C GLN A 227 16.16 20.24 -34.38
N VAL A 228 15.53 20.21 -33.20
CA VAL A 228 14.06 20.20 -33.07
C VAL A 228 13.45 21.42 -33.77
N LYS A 229 13.99 22.62 -33.54
CA LYS A 229 13.47 23.85 -34.15
C LYS A 229 13.59 23.82 -35.69
N VAL A 230 14.70 23.31 -36.21
CA VAL A 230 14.90 23.15 -37.67
C VAL A 230 13.90 22.18 -38.27
N ILE A 231 13.63 21.05 -37.61
CA ILE A 231 12.69 20.05 -38.11
C ILE A 231 11.26 20.58 -38.08
N VAL A 232 10.87 21.28 -37.01
CA VAL A 232 9.56 21.96 -36.92
C VAL A 232 9.42 22.98 -38.05
N TYR A 233 10.44 23.80 -38.29
CA TYR A 233 10.43 24.78 -39.39
C TYR A 233 10.28 24.13 -40.77
N LYS A 234 11.03 23.08 -41.06
CA LYS A 234 10.96 22.33 -42.33
C LYS A 234 9.60 21.67 -42.57
N ASN A 235 8.79 21.53 -41.52
CA ASN A 235 7.49 20.88 -41.56
C ASN A 235 6.39 21.83 -41.09
N ARG A 236 6.55 23.13 -41.33
CA ARG A 236 5.59 24.17 -40.93
C ARG A 236 4.17 23.92 -41.43
N ASP A 237 4.02 23.23 -42.57
CA ASP A 237 2.72 22.88 -43.15
C ASP A 237 1.94 21.85 -42.31
N LEU A 238 2.60 21.20 -41.35
CA LEU A 238 1.96 20.28 -40.40
C LEU A 238 1.53 20.99 -39.11
N LEU A 239 1.83 22.27 -38.93
CA LEU A 239 1.55 22.98 -37.68
C LEU A 239 0.10 23.43 -37.65
N GLU A 240 -0.55 23.19 -36.51
CA GLU A 240 -1.93 23.60 -36.28
C GLU A 240 -1.94 24.78 -35.30
N SER A 241 -3.01 25.58 -35.35
CA SER A 241 -3.14 26.75 -34.47
C SER A 241 -3.30 26.39 -32.99
N ASP A 242 -3.80 25.18 -32.70
CA ASP A 242 -3.97 24.67 -31.34
C ASP A 242 -2.73 23.88 -30.90
N ILE A 243 -1.92 24.50 -30.04
CA ILE A 243 -0.68 23.92 -29.51
C ILE A 243 -0.92 22.65 -28.67
N GLU A 244 -2.11 22.47 -28.08
CA GLU A 244 -2.40 21.26 -27.32
C GLU A 244 -2.50 20.02 -28.22
N MET A 245 -2.68 20.21 -29.54
CA MET A 245 -2.69 19.14 -30.53
C MET A 245 -1.28 18.69 -30.98
N VAL A 246 -0.20 19.33 -30.51
CA VAL A 246 1.20 18.92 -30.79
C VAL A 246 1.39 17.42 -30.61
N TRP A 247 0.87 16.87 -29.52
CA TRP A 247 1.05 15.47 -29.18
C TRP A 247 0.19 14.51 -30.02
N GLY A 248 -0.88 15.03 -30.63
CA GLY A 248 -1.69 14.30 -31.61
C GLY A 248 -1.06 14.27 -33.00
N ASN A 249 -0.08 15.13 -33.28
CA ASN A 249 0.59 15.23 -34.58
C ASN A 249 1.70 14.19 -34.76
N ARG A 250 1.31 12.93 -34.88
CA ARG A 250 2.22 11.78 -35.02
C ARG A 250 3.20 11.94 -36.19
N ASN A 251 2.78 12.57 -37.29
CA ASN A 251 3.64 12.82 -38.45
C ASN A 251 4.81 13.75 -38.12
N LEU A 252 4.55 14.85 -37.42
CA LEU A 252 5.60 15.78 -37.00
C LEU A 252 6.54 15.12 -35.97
N LEU A 253 5.97 14.43 -34.97
CA LEU A 253 6.76 13.73 -33.95
C LEU A 253 7.67 12.66 -34.57
N ASN A 254 7.17 11.86 -35.50
CA ASN A 254 7.97 10.88 -36.23
C ASN A 254 9.13 11.55 -36.96
N LYS A 255 8.92 12.69 -37.64
CA LYS A 255 9.99 13.45 -38.31
C LYS A 255 11.04 13.99 -37.34
N ILE A 256 10.64 14.39 -36.13
CA ILE A 256 11.56 14.88 -35.11
C ILE A 256 12.39 13.74 -34.53
N PHE A 257 11.75 12.68 -34.06
CA PHE A 257 12.47 11.60 -33.38
C PHE A 257 13.20 10.64 -34.32
N SER A 258 12.84 10.58 -35.62
CA SER A 258 13.57 9.83 -36.64
C SER A 258 14.84 10.52 -37.13
N ASP A 259 15.06 11.79 -36.78
CA ASP A 259 16.31 12.48 -37.09
C ASP A 259 17.50 11.72 -36.49
N VAL A 260 18.57 11.53 -37.27
CA VAL A 260 19.69 10.67 -36.91
C VAL A 260 20.33 11.06 -35.58
N SER A 261 20.45 12.36 -35.30
CA SER A 261 21.07 12.86 -34.07
C SER A 261 20.12 12.69 -32.87
N ILE A 262 18.84 13.01 -33.04
CA ILE A 262 17.83 12.88 -31.97
C ILE A 262 17.56 11.40 -31.67
N PHE A 263 17.43 10.55 -32.68
CA PHE A 263 17.27 9.11 -32.53
C PHE A 263 18.43 8.52 -31.72
N LYS A 264 19.68 8.89 -32.07
CA LYS A 264 20.86 8.37 -31.38
C LYS A 264 20.97 8.86 -29.94
N LEU A 265 20.54 10.09 -29.67
CA LEU A 265 20.45 10.64 -28.32
C LEU A 265 19.57 9.75 -27.43
N PHE A 266 18.36 9.43 -27.90
CA PHE A 266 17.43 8.60 -27.13
C PHE A 266 17.82 7.12 -27.10
N GLU A 267 18.47 6.59 -28.14
CA GLU A 267 19.08 5.25 -28.09
C GLU A 267 20.07 5.13 -26.91
N ASN A 268 20.94 6.13 -26.74
CA ASN A 268 21.92 6.13 -25.65
C ASN A 268 21.26 6.38 -24.29
N TYR A 269 20.29 7.29 -24.21
CA TYR A 269 19.60 7.63 -22.98
C TYR A 269 18.78 6.45 -22.43
N ILE A 270 18.06 5.73 -23.29
CA ILE A 270 17.34 4.52 -22.90
C ILE A 270 18.32 3.45 -22.40
N CYS A 271 19.46 3.26 -23.08
CA CYS A 271 20.49 2.36 -22.59
C CYS A 271 21.05 2.74 -21.22
N SER A 272 21.31 4.02 -20.95
CA SER A 272 21.83 4.46 -19.64
C SER A 272 20.81 4.23 -18.53
N LEU A 273 19.52 4.51 -18.78
CA LEU A 273 18.46 4.22 -17.81
C LEU A 273 18.42 2.73 -17.46
N LEU A 274 18.46 1.86 -18.47
CA LEU A 274 18.40 0.41 -18.28
C LEU A 274 19.67 -0.18 -17.66
N GLN A 275 20.82 0.49 -17.73
CA GLN A 275 22.06 0.03 -17.08
C GLN A 275 22.03 0.20 -15.56
N GLU A 276 21.27 1.17 -15.06
CA GLU A 276 21.16 1.49 -13.63
C GLU A 276 20.06 0.69 -12.93
N THR A 277 19.15 0.07 -13.68
CA THR A 277 17.97 -0.66 -13.17
C THR A 277 17.92 -2.10 -13.69
N ALA A 278 17.47 -3.06 -12.86
CA ALA A 278 17.42 -4.46 -13.27
C ALA A 278 16.42 -4.73 -14.42
N ILE A 279 15.15 -4.37 -14.25
CA ILE A 279 14.07 -4.49 -15.25
C ILE A 279 13.17 -3.26 -15.13
N VAL A 280 12.79 -2.66 -16.26
CA VAL A 280 11.88 -1.51 -16.30
C VAL A 280 10.60 -1.89 -17.05
N PRO A 281 9.43 -1.90 -16.38
CA PRO A 281 8.15 -2.10 -17.04
C PRO A 281 7.94 -1.06 -18.14
N MET A 282 7.30 -1.47 -19.25
CA MET A 282 7.15 -0.60 -20.42
C MET A 282 6.41 0.71 -20.11
N ASP A 283 5.38 0.66 -19.26
CA ASP A 283 4.65 1.86 -18.85
C ASP A 283 5.46 2.78 -17.93
N THR A 284 6.34 2.20 -17.11
CA THR A 284 7.29 2.97 -16.29
C THR A 284 8.34 3.64 -17.18
N LEU A 285 8.88 2.92 -18.16
CA LEU A 285 9.83 3.47 -19.13
C LEU A 285 9.22 4.64 -19.91
N LYS A 286 7.96 4.53 -20.34
CA LYS A 286 7.24 5.63 -21.01
C LYS A 286 7.06 6.86 -20.14
N LYS A 287 6.87 6.69 -18.82
CA LYS A 287 6.77 7.83 -17.87
C LYS A 287 8.12 8.52 -17.62
N MET A 288 9.24 7.83 -17.87
CA MET A 288 10.60 8.37 -17.74
C MET A 288 11.10 9.01 -19.04
N LEU A 289 10.29 9.01 -20.10
CA LEU A 289 10.66 9.50 -21.42
C LEU A 289 9.73 10.63 -21.87
N PRO A 290 10.14 11.44 -22.85
CA PRO A 290 9.32 12.55 -23.33
C PRO A 290 8.01 12.02 -23.92
N PHE A 291 6.89 12.66 -23.57
CA PHE A 291 5.57 12.27 -24.06
C PHE A 291 5.51 12.28 -25.59
N GLY A 292 6.19 13.23 -26.24
CA GLY A 292 6.30 13.29 -27.69
C GLY A 292 6.98 12.07 -28.30
N LEU A 293 8.01 11.50 -27.65
CA LEU A 293 8.68 10.29 -28.13
C LEU A 293 7.74 9.09 -28.01
N CYS A 294 7.12 8.91 -26.85
CA CYS A 294 6.22 7.80 -26.58
C CYS A 294 4.94 7.82 -27.44
N SER A 295 4.54 8.99 -27.92
CA SER A 295 3.40 9.18 -28.84
C SER A 295 3.77 8.97 -30.32
N SER A 296 5.07 8.86 -30.64
CA SER A 296 5.58 8.59 -31.98
C SER A 296 5.73 7.09 -32.25
N ASP A 297 5.84 6.71 -33.53
CA ASP A 297 6.20 5.34 -33.93
C ASP A 297 7.66 5.01 -33.61
N ILE A 298 8.49 6.03 -33.44
CA ILE A 298 9.95 5.92 -33.30
C ILE A 298 10.35 5.29 -31.97
N PHE A 299 9.55 5.44 -30.92
CA PHE A 299 9.85 4.83 -29.62
C PHE A 299 10.08 3.32 -29.75
N MET A 300 9.14 2.60 -30.38
CA MET A 300 9.28 1.15 -30.57
C MET A 300 10.39 0.79 -31.55
N GLU A 301 10.63 1.62 -32.58
CA GLU A 301 11.75 1.42 -33.50
C GLU A 301 13.11 1.50 -32.77
N ILE A 302 13.28 2.41 -31.82
CA ILE A 302 14.50 2.48 -30.99
C ILE A 302 14.66 1.19 -30.19
N ILE A 303 13.59 0.71 -29.52
CA ILE A 303 13.66 -0.52 -28.72
C ILE A 303 14.00 -1.75 -29.59
N GLU A 304 13.34 -1.92 -30.74
CA GLU A 304 13.61 -3.04 -31.64
C GLU A 304 15.03 -2.99 -32.21
N LYS A 305 15.56 -1.79 -32.51
CA LYS A 305 16.95 -1.62 -32.94
C LYS A 305 17.92 -1.97 -31.82
N LEU A 306 17.66 -1.54 -30.58
CA LEU A 306 18.49 -1.86 -29.41
C LEU A 306 18.53 -3.37 -29.17
N LYS A 307 17.39 -4.05 -29.32
CA LYS A 307 17.30 -5.50 -29.23
C LYS A 307 18.08 -6.20 -30.33
N ALA A 308 17.94 -5.75 -31.58
CA ALA A 308 18.70 -6.29 -32.69
C ALA A 308 20.23 -6.11 -32.55
N GLN A 309 20.68 -5.20 -31.68
CA GLN A 309 22.08 -4.96 -31.34
C GLN A 309 22.54 -5.70 -30.07
N ASP A 310 21.72 -6.59 -29.50
CA ASP A 310 21.97 -7.25 -28.20
C ASP A 310 22.33 -6.24 -27.09
N LYS A 311 21.66 -5.09 -27.06
CA LYS A 311 21.80 -4.09 -25.99
C LYS A 311 20.69 -4.17 -24.95
N VAL A 312 19.53 -4.71 -25.32
CA VAL A 312 18.37 -4.87 -24.43
C VAL A 312 17.67 -6.20 -24.68
N ASP A 313 17.07 -6.76 -23.63
CA ASP A 313 16.24 -7.96 -23.68
C ASP A 313 14.79 -7.62 -23.27
N TYR A 314 13.83 -8.34 -23.84
CA TYR A 314 12.46 -8.38 -23.33
C TYR A 314 12.33 -9.43 -22.22
N THR A 315 11.59 -9.09 -21.18
CA THR A 315 11.16 -10.01 -20.11
C THR A 315 9.65 -9.97 -19.97
N ASP A 316 9.08 -10.91 -19.20
CA ASP A 316 7.65 -10.90 -18.88
C ASP A 316 7.25 -9.62 -18.12
N ASP A 317 8.20 -9.02 -17.40
CA ASP A 317 7.99 -7.86 -16.52
C ASP A 317 8.42 -6.52 -17.16
N GLY A 318 9.01 -6.52 -18.37
CA GLY A 318 9.44 -5.30 -19.05
C GLY A 318 10.66 -5.42 -19.95
N LEU A 319 11.50 -4.39 -19.92
CA LEU A 319 12.73 -4.28 -20.71
C LEU A 319 13.94 -4.20 -19.78
N GLN A 320 15.05 -4.83 -20.14
CA GLN A 320 16.29 -4.80 -19.36
C GLN A 320 17.51 -4.61 -20.25
N TYR A 321 18.60 -4.09 -19.71
CA TYR A 321 19.88 -4.04 -20.42
C TYR A 321 20.45 -5.44 -20.62
N HIS A 322 20.95 -5.75 -21.81
CA HIS A 322 21.50 -7.08 -22.13
C HIS A 322 22.85 -7.30 -21.45
N LEU A 323 22.96 -8.39 -20.69
CA LEU A 323 24.20 -8.86 -20.06
C LEU A 323 24.39 -10.34 -20.38
N LEU A 324 25.64 -10.74 -20.61
CA LEU A 324 25.98 -12.15 -20.80
C LEU A 324 25.74 -12.91 -19.50
N THR A 325 25.21 -14.13 -19.60
CA THR A 325 25.26 -15.07 -18.47
C THR A 325 26.66 -15.66 -18.32
N VAL A 326 26.94 -16.25 -17.16
CA VAL A 326 28.16 -17.05 -16.94
C VAL A 326 28.29 -18.14 -18.01
N GLN A 327 27.17 -18.77 -18.38
CA GLN A 327 27.16 -19.79 -19.41
C GLN A 327 27.57 -19.21 -20.78
N ASP A 328 26.93 -18.12 -21.21
CA ASP A 328 27.25 -17.46 -22.49
C ASP A 328 28.72 -17.03 -22.56
N TYR A 329 29.24 -16.47 -21.47
CA TYR A 329 30.64 -16.08 -21.40
C TYR A 329 31.56 -17.29 -21.54
N THR A 330 31.30 -18.37 -20.81
CA THR A 330 32.12 -19.59 -20.90
C THR A 330 32.08 -20.23 -22.28
N ASP A 331 30.92 -20.22 -22.95
CA ASP A 331 30.77 -20.79 -24.29
C ASP A 331 31.57 -20.01 -25.33
N ARG A 332 31.70 -18.69 -25.14
CA ARG A 332 32.52 -17.79 -25.99
C ARG A 332 34.02 -17.84 -25.69
N MET A 333 34.45 -18.46 -24.59
CA MET A 333 35.87 -18.59 -24.27
C MET A 333 36.60 -19.53 -25.23
N GLU A 334 37.84 -19.19 -25.56
CA GLU A 334 38.75 -20.06 -26.31
C GLU A 334 39.00 -21.39 -25.57
N GLU A 335 39.09 -22.47 -26.35
CA GLU A 335 39.37 -23.80 -25.81
C GLU A 335 40.76 -23.88 -25.16
N GLY A 336 40.83 -24.42 -23.94
CA GLY A 336 42.08 -24.61 -23.23
C GLY A 336 41.93 -24.75 -21.71
N ASN A 337 43.06 -24.95 -21.01
CA ASN A 337 43.10 -25.24 -19.58
C ASN A 337 42.37 -24.19 -18.72
N GLN A 338 42.32 -22.93 -19.14
CA GLN A 338 41.61 -21.87 -18.40
C GLN A 338 40.09 -22.06 -18.47
N LYS A 339 39.53 -22.33 -19.67
CA LYS A 339 38.11 -22.64 -19.88
C LYS A 339 37.71 -23.91 -19.13
N THR A 340 38.48 -25.00 -19.30
CA THR A 340 38.22 -26.26 -18.60
C THR A 340 38.24 -26.09 -17.09
N ALA A 341 39.24 -25.38 -16.54
CA ALA A 341 39.34 -25.14 -15.11
C ALA A 341 38.15 -24.32 -14.58
N LEU A 342 37.73 -23.29 -15.31
CA LEU A 342 36.56 -22.48 -14.93
C LEU A 342 35.28 -23.33 -14.96
N MET A 343 35.02 -24.05 -16.05
CA MET A 343 33.83 -24.90 -16.18
C MET A 343 33.75 -25.99 -15.10
N CYS A 344 34.86 -26.67 -14.79
CA CYS A 344 34.90 -27.64 -13.70
C CYS A 344 34.53 -27.00 -12.35
N ARG A 345 35.04 -25.79 -12.09
CA ARG A 345 34.76 -25.06 -10.85
C ARG A 345 33.32 -24.58 -10.76
N LEU A 346 32.73 -24.12 -11.87
CA LEU A 346 31.31 -23.75 -11.96
C LEU A 346 30.39 -24.96 -11.77
N LYS A 347 30.81 -26.15 -12.20
CA LYS A 347 30.12 -27.43 -11.92
C LYS A 347 30.34 -27.96 -10.49
N GLY A 348 31.00 -27.19 -9.63
CA GLY A 348 31.19 -27.52 -8.22
C GLY A 348 32.39 -28.43 -7.90
N MET A 349 33.17 -28.87 -8.90
CA MET A 349 34.35 -29.71 -8.67
C MET A 349 35.41 -28.97 -7.86
N THR A 350 36.10 -29.65 -6.95
CA THR A 350 37.18 -29.07 -6.14
C THR A 350 38.39 -28.70 -7.00
N LEU A 351 39.29 -27.88 -6.44
CA LEU A 351 40.56 -27.52 -7.10
C LEU A 351 41.44 -28.76 -7.38
N GLU A 352 41.32 -29.80 -6.55
CA GLU A 352 42.11 -31.04 -6.66
C GLU A 352 41.56 -31.98 -7.74
N GLU A 353 40.24 -32.17 -7.78
CA GLU A 353 39.57 -32.92 -8.87
C GLU A 353 39.81 -32.26 -10.22
N THR A 354 39.66 -30.92 -10.27
CA THR A 354 39.93 -30.14 -11.49
C THR A 354 41.41 -30.28 -11.92
N GLY A 355 42.34 -30.29 -10.96
CA GLY A 355 43.76 -30.48 -11.23
C GLY A 355 44.08 -31.85 -11.82
N SER A 356 43.42 -32.89 -11.31
CA SER A 356 43.52 -34.25 -11.83
C SER A 356 42.99 -34.38 -13.26
N ILE A 357 41.88 -33.71 -13.58
CA ILE A 357 41.27 -33.71 -14.93
C ILE A 357 42.20 -33.03 -15.95
N ILE A 358 42.80 -31.89 -15.57
CA ILE A 358 43.61 -31.06 -16.47
C ILE A 358 45.09 -31.49 -16.49
N GLY A 359 45.54 -32.27 -15.50
CA GLY A 359 46.94 -32.68 -15.34
C GLY A 359 47.84 -31.60 -14.75
N ILE A 360 47.31 -30.73 -13.90
CA ILE A 360 48.03 -29.61 -13.26
C ILE A 360 47.84 -29.60 -11.74
N THR A 361 48.69 -28.87 -11.01
CA THR A 361 48.60 -28.81 -9.55
C THR A 361 47.36 -28.03 -9.09
N ARG A 362 46.83 -28.38 -7.90
CA ARG A 362 45.73 -27.66 -7.22
C ARG A 362 45.93 -26.14 -7.18
N GLU A 363 47.15 -25.71 -6.87
CA GLU A 363 47.50 -24.28 -6.80
C GLU A 363 47.49 -23.63 -8.19
N ARG A 364 47.90 -24.35 -9.23
CA ARG A 364 47.82 -23.85 -10.60
C ARG A 364 46.37 -23.67 -11.05
N VAL A 365 45.48 -24.61 -10.72
CA VAL A 365 44.02 -24.46 -10.97
C VAL A 365 43.49 -23.19 -10.31
N ARG A 366 43.82 -22.96 -9.03
CA ARG A 366 43.40 -21.77 -8.29
C ARG A 366 43.79 -20.49 -9.01
N GLN A 367 45.04 -20.40 -9.47
CA GLN A 367 45.56 -19.23 -10.18
C GLN A 367 44.82 -18.97 -11.50
N ILE A 368 44.61 -20.00 -12.33
CA ILE A 368 44.00 -19.82 -13.65
C ILE A 368 42.49 -19.54 -13.55
N THR A 369 41.79 -20.16 -12.61
CA THR A 369 40.37 -19.86 -12.34
C THR A 369 40.21 -18.45 -11.80
N LYS A 370 41.05 -18.04 -10.84
CA LYS A 370 41.04 -16.68 -10.31
C LYS A 370 41.25 -15.65 -11.44
N LYS A 371 42.25 -15.87 -12.29
CA LYS A 371 42.52 -15.02 -13.46
C LYS A 371 41.36 -15.02 -14.46
N ALA A 372 40.65 -16.14 -14.62
CA ALA A 372 39.48 -16.22 -15.51
C ALA A 372 38.32 -15.35 -14.98
N ILE A 373 38.05 -15.41 -13.67
CA ILE A 373 37.00 -14.62 -13.00
C ILE A 373 37.37 -13.13 -13.01
N GLU A 374 38.62 -12.76 -12.71
CA GLU A 374 39.08 -11.36 -12.71
C GLU A 374 39.00 -10.69 -14.11
N ASN A 375 38.98 -11.49 -15.17
CA ASN A 375 38.87 -11.00 -16.55
C ASN A 375 37.42 -10.93 -17.06
N MET A 376 36.43 -11.41 -16.29
CA MET A 376 35.03 -11.39 -16.73
C MET A 376 34.48 -9.95 -16.76
N PRO A 377 33.67 -9.59 -17.78
CA PRO A 377 32.86 -8.39 -17.73
C PRO A 377 31.77 -8.53 -16.66
N LYS A 378 30.97 -7.47 -16.45
CA LYS A 378 29.73 -7.60 -15.67
C LYS A 378 28.81 -8.62 -16.36
N LEU A 379 28.33 -9.60 -15.61
CA LEU A 379 27.46 -10.68 -16.07
C LEU A 379 26.05 -10.52 -15.49
N ARG A 380 25.07 -11.23 -16.06
CA ARG A 380 23.69 -11.24 -15.55
C ARG A 380 23.63 -11.70 -14.09
N GLU A 381 24.45 -12.68 -13.73
CA GLU A 381 24.51 -13.19 -12.36
C GLU A 381 24.88 -12.11 -11.33
N ASP A 382 25.60 -11.06 -11.73
CA ASP A 382 25.99 -9.97 -10.82
C ASP A 382 24.80 -9.17 -10.30
N ASP A 383 23.63 -9.23 -10.96
CA ASP A 383 22.39 -8.64 -10.45
C ASP A 383 21.96 -9.28 -9.12
N PHE A 384 22.37 -10.51 -8.84
CA PHE A 384 22.10 -11.22 -7.57
C PHE A 384 23.17 -10.99 -6.50
N LYS A 385 24.20 -10.17 -6.79
CA LYS A 385 25.27 -9.85 -5.84
C LYS A 385 24.72 -9.33 -4.52
N TYR A 386 23.76 -8.39 -4.57
CA TYR A 386 23.15 -7.81 -3.37
C TYR A 386 22.60 -8.90 -2.44
N TRP A 387 21.81 -9.82 -3.00
CA TRP A 387 21.21 -10.92 -2.23
C TRP A 387 22.28 -11.89 -1.72
N PHE A 388 23.30 -12.21 -2.51
CA PHE A 388 24.36 -13.13 -2.10
C PHE A 388 25.25 -12.57 -0.99
N GLU A 389 25.57 -11.27 -1.03
CA GLU A 389 26.44 -10.60 -0.04
C GLU A 389 25.72 -10.24 1.27
N ASN A 390 24.37 -10.19 1.27
CA ASN A 390 23.59 -9.90 2.47
C ASN A 390 23.08 -11.16 3.19
N TYR A 391 22.76 -12.24 2.46
CA TYR A 391 22.06 -13.40 3.01
C TYR A 391 22.89 -14.69 3.09
N ASP A 392 22.73 -15.42 4.19
CA ASP A 392 23.26 -16.75 4.43
C ASP A 392 22.14 -17.80 4.40
N ILE A 393 21.56 -17.99 3.22
CA ILE A 393 20.60 -19.07 2.95
C ILE A 393 21.30 -20.25 2.26
N THR A 394 20.71 -21.43 2.34
CA THR A 394 21.25 -22.65 1.72
C THR A 394 21.34 -22.50 0.20
N LYS A 395 22.22 -23.29 -0.42
CA LYS A 395 22.40 -23.30 -1.88
C LYS A 395 21.08 -23.56 -2.62
N GLU A 396 20.29 -24.53 -2.14
CA GLU A 396 19.03 -24.89 -2.81
C GLU A 396 17.96 -23.82 -2.60
N GLU A 397 17.86 -23.19 -1.41
CA GLU A 397 16.96 -22.05 -1.21
C GLU A 397 17.33 -20.90 -2.15
N PHE A 398 18.60 -20.51 -2.21
CA PHE A 398 19.05 -19.41 -3.07
C PHE A 398 18.74 -19.69 -4.54
N LYS A 399 19.03 -20.91 -5.01
CA LYS A 399 18.72 -21.32 -6.38
C LYS A 399 17.22 -21.31 -6.67
N ASN A 400 16.38 -21.76 -5.75
CA ASN A 400 14.94 -21.80 -5.95
C ASN A 400 14.34 -20.39 -5.96
N ILE A 401 14.78 -19.52 -5.04
CA ILE A 401 14.31 -18.14 -4.91
C ILE A 401 14.67 -17.32 -6.14
N PHE A 402 15.93 -17.37 -6.56
CA PHE A 402 16.44 -16.57 -7.69
C PHE A 402 16.43 -17.32 -9.03
N SER A 403 15.91 -18.56 -9.05
CA SER A 403 15.81 -19.41 -10.25
C SER A 403 17.15 -19.61 -10.96
N LEU A 404 18.22 -19.86 -10.18
CA LEU A 404 19.59 -19.98 -10.66
C LEU A 404 20.01 -21.43 -10.98
N SER A 405 20.87 -21.56 -12.00
CA SER A 405 21.60 -22.79 -12.28
C SER A 405 22.66 -23.08 -11.21
N GLU A 406 23.23 -24.28 -11.23
CA GLU A 406 24.34 -24.63 -10.34
C GLU A 406 25.60 -23.82 -10.66
N GLU A 407 25.86 -23.61 -11.93
CA GLU A 407 26.97 -22.82 -12.47
C GLU A 407 26.87 -21.36 -12.01
N SER A 408 25.69 -20.75 -12.16
CA SER A 408 25.43 -19.36 -11.75
C SER A 408 25.65 -19.17 -10.24
N PHE A 409 25.17 -20.11 -9.41
CA PHE A 409 25.42 -20.05 -7.96
C PHE A 409 26.91 -20.22 -7.61
N ASN A 410 27.60 -21.16 -8.25
CA ASN A 410 29.01 -21.40 -7.98
C ASN A 410 29.90 -20.26 -8.48
N TYR A 411 29.48 -19.53 -9.52
CA TYR A 411 30.08 -18.27 -9.92
C TYR A 411 29.97 -17.23 -8.78
N LEU A 412 28.75 -16.96 -8.29
CA LEU A 412 28.53 -16.00 -7.19
C LEU A 412 29.37 -16.36 -5.96
N LYS A 413 29.41 -17.63 -5.58
CA LYS A 413 30.23 -18.15 -4.48
C LYS A 413 31.74 -18.00 -4.70
N GLY A 414 32.19 -18.06 -5.95
CA GLY A 414 33.59 -17.89 -6.32
C GLY A 414 34.04 -16.42 -6.38
N THR A 415 33.10 -15.53 -6.67
CA THR A 415 33.35 -14.10 -6.94
C THR A 415 33.09 -13.21 -5.73
N TYR A 416 32.01 -13.48 -4.98
CA TYR A 416 31.51 -12.64 -3.89
C TYR A 416 31.61 -13.31 -2.53
N LYS A 417 31.60 -12.49 -1.47
CA LYS A 417 31.55 -13.00 -0.10
C LYS A 417 30.10 -13.28 0.27
N LYS A 418 29.84 -14.42 0.91
CA LYS A 418 28.51 -14.74 1.41
C LYS A 418 28.16 -13.83 2.59
N GLY A 419 26.90 -13.41 2.65
CA GLY A 419 26.35 -12.63 3.75
C GLY A 419 26.11 -13.44 5.03
N SER A 420 25.25 -12.91 5.90
CA SER A 420 24.96 -13.50 7.22
C SER A 420 23.48 -13.51 7.61
N LYS A 421 22.60 -12.79 6.90
CA LYS A 421 21.18 -12.69 7.25
C LYS A 421 20.40 -13.93 6.84
N GLY A 422 19.42 -14.35 7.63
CA GLY A 422 18.62 -15.56 7.37
C GLY A 422 17.51 -15.38 6.34
N LEU A 423 16.82 -16.48 5.99
CA LEU A 423 15.68 -16.47 5.07
C LEU A 423 14.49 -15.61 5.58
N GLU A 424 14.24 -15.60 6.89
CA GLU A 424 13.19 -14.76 7.49
C GLU A 424 13.47 -13.25 7.29
N GLU A 425 14.74 -12.85 7.33
CA GLU A 425 15.15 -11.45 7.10
C GLU A 425 15.05 -11.06 5.62
N LEU A 426 15.16 -12.03 4.70
CA LEU A 426 15.02 -11.80 3.27
C LEU A 426 13.61 -11.30 2.96
N LEU A 427 12.58 -11.94 3.53
CA LEU A 427 11.17 -11.56 3.33
C LEU A 427 10.81 -10.15 3.83
N ASN A 428 11.64 -9.55 4.68
CA ASN A 428 11.44 -8.21 5.22
C ASN A 428 12.39 -7.17 4.61
N ASP A 429 13.12 -7.54 3.55
CA ASP A 429 14.06 -6.63 2.90
C ASP A 429 13.34 -5.56 2.07
N GLU A 430 13.87 -4.35 2.07
CA GLU A 430 13.25 -3.23 1.34
C GLU A 430 13.37 -3.37 -0.18
N HIS A 431 14.31 -4.18 -0.66
CA HIS A 431 14.53 -4.42 -2.09
C HIS A 431 13.80 -5.67 -2.61
N ILE A 432 13.02 -6.37 -1.77
CA ILE A 432 12.35 -7.60 -2.21
C ILE A 432 11.19 -7.27 -3.17
N SER A 433 11.13 -7.99 -4.29
CA SER A 433 9.96 -7.99 -5.18
C SER A 433 8.95 -9.07 -4.75
N GLY A 434 7.67 -8.91 -5.09
CA GLY A 434 6.65 -9.93 -4.81
C GLY A 434 7.00 -11.32 -5.36
N THR A 435 7.59 -11.38 -6.56
CA THR A 435 8.03 -12.65 -7.18
C THR A 435 9.13 -13.36 -6.37
N ILE A 436 10.09 -12.61 -5.83
CA ILE A 436 11.14 -13.14 -4.94
C ILE A 436 10.52 -13.55 -3.60
N ALA A 437 9.63 -12.72 -3.04
CA ALA A 437 8.96 -12.99 -1.78
C ALA A 437 8.14 -14.28 -1.83
N GLN A 438 7.32 -14.50 -2.87
CA GLN A 438 6.54 -15.73 -3.05
C GLN A 438 7.42 -16.99 -3.08
N LYS A 439 8.53 -16.95 -3.83
CA LYS A 439 9.47 -18.09 -3.88
C LYS A 439 10.17 -18.30 -2.55
N ALA A 440 10.52 -17.22 -1.84
CA ALA A 440 11.11 -17.29 -0.51
C ALA A 440 10.13 -17.83 0.54
N VAL A 441 8.85 -17.45 0.49
CA VAL A 441 7.78 -18.02 1.34
C VAL A 441 7.63 -19.52 1.09
N LYS A 442 7.66 -19.94 -0.18
CA LYS A 442 7.59 -21.36 -0.53
C LYS A 442 8.75 -22.17 0.05
N GLU A 443 9.95 -21.59 0.06
CA GLU A 443 11.10 -22.18 0.76
C GLU A 443 10.89 -22.18 2.28
N MET A 444 10.30 -21.12 2.83
CA MET A 444 10.00 -21.00 4.27
C MET A 444 8.99 -22.03 4.76
N TYR A 445 8.05 -22.50 3.92
CA TYR A 445 7.11 -23.57 4.27
C TYR A 445 7.79 -24.88 4.68
N LYS A 446 9.02 -25.14 4.22
CA LYS A 446 9.82 -26.31 4.66
C LYS A 446 10.17 -26.26 6.15
N TYR A 447 10.12 -25.07 6.74
CA TYR A 447 10.36 -24.82 8.15
C TYR A 447 9.07 -24.58 8.94
N CYS A 448 7.92 -24.95 8.36
CA CYS A 448 6.60 -24.84 8.96
C CYS A 448 5.93 -26.22 9.08
N VAL A 449 4.93 -26.30 9.95
CA VAL A 449 3.94 -27.38 10.05
C VAL A 449 2.55 -26.82 9.81
N VAL A 450 1.65 -27.63 9.28
CA VAL A 450 0.26 -27.19 9.05
C VAL A 450 -0.58 -27.53 10.27
N ILE A 451 -1.22 -26.51 10.87
CA ILE A 451 -2.13 -26.67 12.01
C ILE A 451 -3.40 -25.87 11.73
N GLY A 452 -4.57 -26.53 11.70
CA GLY A 452 -5.84 -25.88 11.38
C GLY A 452 -5.92 -25.27 9.98
N GLY A 453 -5.12 -25.77 9.03
CA GLY A 453 -5.02 -25.21 7.68
C GLY A 453 -4.05 -24.04 7.52
N GLU A 454 -3.36 -23.62 8.59
CA GLU A 454 -2.38 -22.54 8.56
C GLU A 454 -0.94 -23.06 8.63
N TYR A 455 -0.01 -22.38 7.96
CA TYR A 455 1.43 -22.65 8.06
C TYR A 455 2.01 -22.02 9.33
N ILE A 456 2.32 -22.85 10.31
CA ILE A 456 2.88 -22.45 11.59
C ILE A 456 4.39 -22.72 11.58
N PRO A 457 5.25 -21.72 11.85
CA PRO A 457 6.68 -21.94 11.95
C PRO A 457 7.00 -23.04 12.96
N ILE A 458 7.98 -23.88 12.68
CA ILE A 458 8.48 -24.89 13.63
C ILE A 458 9.23 -24.15 14.74
N LYS A 459 8.48 -23.52 15.64
CA LYS A 459 8.91 -22.78 16.82
C LYS A 459 7.98 -23.22 17.95
N ARG A 460 8.58 -23.53 19.10
CA ARG A 460 7.89 -24.11 20.27
C ARG A 460 6.63 -23.35 20.65
N GLU A 461 6.74 -22.04 20.83
CA GLU A 461 5.62 -21.18 21.24
C GLU A 461 4.52 -21.09 20.19
N ALA A 462 4.89 -21.03 18.90
CA ALA A 462 3.93 -20.91 17.80
C ALA A 462 3.05 -22.17 17.69
N ILE A 463 3.66 -23.35 17.79
CA ILE A 463 2.95 -24.63 17.75
C ILE A 463 2.02 -24.77 18.95
N ILE A 464 2.53 -24.52 20.16
CA ILE A 464 1.74 -24.59 21.40
C ILE A 464 0.54 -23.67 21.29
N ARG A 465 0.76 -22.37 21.08
CA ARG A 465 -0.33 -21.39 20.96
C ARG A 465 -1.42 -21.86 20.01
N LYS A 466 -1.05 -22.26 18.79
CA LYS A 466 -2.02 -22.66 17.76
C LYS A 466 -2.75 -23.96 18.10
N LEU A 467 -2.07 -24.93 18.73
CA LEU A 467 -2.72 -26.15 19.21
C LEU A 467 -3.74 -25.86 20.32
N LEU A 468 -3.43 -24.95 21.24
CA LEU A 468 -4.38 -24.57 22.30
C LEU A 468 -5.59 -23.86 21.70
N GLU A 469 -5.35 -22.91 20.79
CA GLU A 469 -6.38 -22.16 20.06
C GLU A 469 -7.39 -23.09 19.37
N ILE A 470 -6.93 -24.03 18.54
CA ILE A 470 -7.83 -24.88 17.75
C ILE A 470 -8.56 -25.93 18.60
N ASN A 471 -7.92 -26.46 19.64
CA ASN A 471 -8.47 -27.58 20.38
C ASN A 471 -9.22 -27.16 21.65
N TYR A 472 -8.93 -25.98 22.23
CA TYR A 472 -9.40 -25.59 23.56
C TYR A 472 -9.81 -24.11 23.64
N SER A 473 -10.42 -23.55 22.59
CA SER A 473 -11.05 -22.20 22.66
C SER A 473 -12.38 -22.20 23.41
N ASP A 474 -13.23 -23.19 23.16
CA ASP A 474 -14.57 -23.32 23.75
C ASP A 474 -14.66 -24.43 24.81
N GLN A 475 -13.54 -25.07 25.12
CA GLN A 475 -13.45 -26.16 26.10
C GLN A 475 -12.12 -26.11 26.84
N GLU A 476 -12.06 -26.78 28.00
CA GLU A 476 -10.89 -26.84 28.87
C GLU A 476 -10.20 -28.21 28.83
N CYS A 477 -8.93 -28.25 29.19
CA CYS A 477 -8.16 -29.47 29.44
C CYS A 477 -7.29 -29.32 30.68
N THR A 478 -6.80 -30.43 31.20
CA THR A 478 -5.71 -30.43 32.17
C THR A 478 -4.38 -30.14 31.48
N ILE A 479 -3.43 -29.57 32.21
CA ILE A 479 -2.05 -29.37 31.74
C ILE A 479 -1.44 -30.67 31.20
N SER A 480 -1.69 -31.81 31.85
CA SER A 480 -1.19 -33.12 31.44
C SER A 480 -1.76 -33.58 30.10
N GLU A 481 -3.07 -33.43 29.89
CA GLU A 481 -3.72 -33.74 28.61
C GLU A 481 -3.17 -32.87 27.48
N TYR A 482 -2.96 -31.58 27.75
CA TYR A 482 -2.42 -30.65 26.77
C TYR A 482 -0.95 -30.92 26.43
N TYR A 483 -0.13 -31.26 27.44
CA TYR A 483 1.25 -31.68 27.22
C TYR A 483 1.32 -32.94 26.36
N GLN A 484 0.44 -33.91 26.61
CA GLN A 484 0.37 -35.13 25.82
C GLN A 484 -0.05 -34.82 24.36
N LEU A 485 -1.06 -33.97 24.15
CA LEU A 485 -1.47 -33.51 22.82
C LEU A 485 -0.28 -32.88 22.06
N TYR A 486 0.50 -32.01 22.73
CA TYR A 486 1.68 -31.39 22.15
C TYR A 486 2.74 -32.43 21.74
N MET A 487 3.05 -33.39 22.62
CA MET A 487 4.03 -34.43 22.35
C MET A 487 3.59 -35.37 21.22
N ASP A 488 2.30 -35.74 21.17
CA ASP A 488 1.74 -36.54 20.10
C ASP A 488 1.78 -35.79 18.76
N PHE A 489 1.48 -34.48 18.77
CA PHE A 489 1.62 -33.64 17.59
C PHE A 489 3.06 -33.63 17.08
N LEU A 490 4.06 -33.45 17.95
CA LEU A 490 5.47 -33.50 17.55
C LEU A 490 5.82 -34.84 16.90
N LYS A 491 5.40 -35.96 17.50
CA LYS A 491 5.64 -37.30 16.97
C LYS A 491 4.98 -37.55 15.62
N MET A 492 3.72 -37.13 15.46
CA MET A 492 3.00 -37.30 14.19
C MET A 492 3.64 -36.53 13.04
N ASN A 493 4.33 -35.42 13.34
CA ASN A 493 5.03 -34.59 12.36
C ASN A 493 6.54 -34.87 12.25
N GLY A 494 7.06 -35.92 12.90
CA GLY A 494 8.48 -36.29 12.86
C GLY A 494 9.41 -35.29 13.57
N LEU A 495 8.88 -34.54 14.54
CA LEU A 495 9.56 -33.48 15.28
C LEU A 495 9.95 -33.89 16.72
N GLU A 496 9.70 -35.13 17.11
CA GLU A 496 9.92 -35.64 18.48
C GLU A 496 11.38 -35.62 18.94
N ASN A 497 12.33 -35.57 17.99
CA ASN A 497 13.77 -35.52 18.27
C ASN A 497 14.36 -34.10 18.18
N VAL A 498 13.52 -33.07 17.96
CA VAL A 498 13.99 -31.69 17.82
C VAL A 498 14.10 -31.05 19.21
N GLU A 499 15.29 -31.07 19.81
CA GLU A 499 15.54 -30.63 21.20
C GLU A 499 14.94 -29.24 21.54
N ARG A 500 15.03 -28.27 20.61
CA ARG A 500 14.48 -26.92 20.80
C ARG A 500 12.95 -26.85 20.89
N LEU A 501 12.23 -27.93 20.62
CA LEU A 501 10.78 -28.03 20.80
C LEU A 501 10.40 -28.74 22.11
N LEU A 502 11.34 -29.43 22.76
CA LEU A 502 11.07 -30.26 23.93
C LEU A 502 11.21 -29.48 25.25
N TYR A 503 10.40 -29.83 26.23
CA TYR A 503 10.58 -29.39 27.63
C TYR A 503 11.31 -30.48 28.42
N PRO A 504 12.13 -30.10 29.40
CA PRO A 504 12.83 -31.08 30.23
C PRO A 504 11.87 -31.89 31.12
N THR A 505 10.74 -31.29 31.52
CA THR A 505 9.71 -31.93 32.35
C THR A 505 8.34 -31.31 32.06
N GLU A 506 7.26 -32.01 32.41
CA GLU A 506 5.89 -31.49 32.37
C GLU A 506 5.71 -30.24 33.27
N ARG A 507 6.39 -30.17 34.41
CA ARG A 507 6.37 -28.97 35.28
C ARG A 507 6.95 -27.74 34.60
N ALA A 508 7.99 -27.92 33.77
CA ALA A 508 8.56 -26.82 33.00
C ALA A 508 7.61 -26.34 31.89
N PHE A 509 6.81 -27.26 31.34
CA PHE A 509 5.74 -26.92 30.40
C PHE A 509 4.62 -26.16 31.10
N GLU A 510 4.15 -26.63 32.25
CA GLU A 510 3.13 -25.97 33.09
C GLU A 510 3.50 -24.52 33.43
N ALA A 511 4.70 -24.32 33.99
CA ALA A 511 5.18 -22.99 34.35
C ALA A 511 5.19 -22.04 33.14
N ARG A 512 5.51 -22.57 31.95
CA ARG A 512 5.51 -21.76 30.73
C ARG A 512 4.10 -21.38 30.29
N MET A 513 3.11 -22.25 30.48
CA MET A 513 1.72 -21.99 30.11
C MET A 513 1.11 -20.90 30.98
N ASP A 514 1.39 -20.94 32.29
CA ASP A 514 0.91 -19.93 33.24
C ASP A 514 1.37 -18.51 32.88
N ASP A 515 2.57 -18.36 32.29
CA ASP A 515 3.11 -17.06 31.88
C ASP A 515 2.47 -16.47 30.61
N GLN A 516 1.75 -17.26 29.81
CA GLN A 516 1.25 -16.79 28.51
C GLN A 516 -0.02 -15.95 28.65
N CYS A 517 -0.12 -14.85 27.88
CA CYS A 517 -1.32 -14.00 27.83
C CYS A 517 -2.52 -14.66 27.14
N TYR A 518 -2.29 -15.73 26.37
CA TYR A 518 -3.31 -16.48 25.65
C TYR A 518 -3.79 -17.76 26.37
N VAL A 519 -3.30 -18.00 27.59
CA VAL A 519 -3.69 -19.14 28.43
C VAL A 519 -4.48 -18.63 29.61
N LEU A 520 -5.65 -19.21 29.86
CA LEU A 520 -6.42 -18.94 31.05
C LEU A 520 -6.55 -20.18 31.91
N SER A 521 -6.05 -20.08 33.14
CA SER A 521 -6.02 -21.18 34.11
C SER A 521 -7.29 -21.24 34.94
N LYS A 522 -7.64 -22.44 35.38
CA LYS A 522 -8.80 -22.76 36.22
C LYS A 522 -8.39 -23.63 37.41
N TYR A 523 -9.34 -23.91 38.30
CA TYR A 523 -9.13 -24.85 39.39
C TYR A 523 -8.72 -26.24 38.89
N GLY A 524 -7.80 -26.90 39.60
CA GLY A 524 -7.37 -28.27 39.31
C GLY A 524 -6.39 -28.41 38.14
N HIS A 525 -5.49 -27.42 37.95
CA HIS A 525 -4.48 -27.43 36.87
C HIS A 525 -5.09 -27.57 35.48
N ARG A 526 -6.24 -26.91 35.28
CA ARG A 526 -6.96 -26.85 34.01
C ARG A 526 -6.69 -25.54 33.30
N ILE A 527 -6.66 -25.58 31.98
CA ILE A 527 -6.41 -24.43 31.12
C ILE A 527 -7.32 -24.47 29.89
N ARG A 528 -7.51 -23.30 29.28
CA ARG A 528 -8.07 -23.15 27.93
C ARG A 528 -7.42 -21.96 27.21
N TYR A 529 -7.64 -21.87 25.89
CA TYR A 529 -7.25 -20.72 25.10
C TYR A 529 -8.14 -19.52 25.45
N TYR A 530 -7.50 -18.40 25.76
CA TYR A 530 -8.15 -17.11 25.99
C TYR A 530 -7.12 -16.01 25.77
N ASN A 531 -7.14 -15.36 24.61
CA ASN A 531 -6.22 -14.27 24.32
C ASN A 531 -6.68 -12.97 24.98
N MET A 532 -6.08 -12.63 26.12
CA MET A 532 -6.41 -11.43 26.89
C MET A 532 -6.32 -10.11 26.10
N GLN A 533 -5.55 -10.07 25.01
CA GLN A 533 -5.38 -8.87 24.19
C GLN A 533 -6.49 -8.67 23.16
N GLU A 534 -7.35 -9.66 22.95
CA GLU A 534 -8.52 -9.56 22.08
C GLU A 534 -9.77 -9.03 22.81
N TYR A 535 -9.66 -8.79 24.13
CA TYR A 535 -10.72 -8.29 25.00
C TYR A 535 -10.37 -6.93 25.61
N ASP A 536 -11.39 -6.14 25.92
CA ASP A 536 -11.25 -4.85 26.61
C ASP A 536 -11.14 -5.02 28.13
N LEU A 537 -10.00 -5.49 28.61
CA LEU A 537 -9.85 -5.75 30.05
C LEU A 537 -9.95 -4.48 30.91
N ASP A 538 -9.64 -3.30 30.36
CA ASP A 538 -9.77 -2.04 31.09
C ASP A 538 -11.25 -1.72 31.33
N ARG A 539 -12.11 -1.96 30.33
CA ARG A 539 -13.57 -1.90 30.51
C ARG A 539 -14.08 -2.95 31.50
N LEU A 540 -13.62 -4.20 31.39
CA LEU A 540 -14.01 -5.27 32.33
C LEU A 540 -13.76 -4.83 33.78
N PHE A 541 -12.55 -4.35 34.09
CA PHE A 541 -12.19 -3.94 35.44
C PHE A 541 -12.94 -2.68 35.91
N ALA A 542 -13.21 -1.73 35.00
CA ALA A 542 -14.01 -0.55 35.32
C ALA A 542 -15.47 -0.91 35.67
N GLU A 543 -16.05 -1.93 35.01
CA GLU A 543 -17.44 -2.36 35.22
C GLU A 543 -17.60 -3.32 36.41
N LEU A 544 -16.54 -3.99 36.87
CA LEU A 544 -16.58 -4.89 38.04
C LEU A 544 -16.83 -4.18 39.39
N GLY A 545 -16.65 -2.86 39.46
CA GLY A 545 -17.07 -2.06 40.62
C GLY A 545 -16.38 -2.43 41.94
N PHE A 546 -15.06 -2.63 41.95
CA PHE A 546 -14.30 -3.05 43.14
C PHE A 546 -14.49 -2.16 44.39
N ASP A 547 -14.69 -0.85 44.21
CA ASP A 547 -14.87 0.12 45.31
C ASP A 547 -16.01 -0.22 46.28
N SER A 548 -16.95 -1.04 45.85
CA SER A 548 -18.15 -1.43 46.60
C SER A 548 -17.87 -2.44 47.70
N PHE A 549 -16.70 -3.08 47.61
CA PHE A 549 -16.27 -4.15 48.50
C PHE A 549 -15.10 -3.68 49.37
N GLN A 550 -14.97 -2.36 49.61
CA GLN A 550 -13.92 -1.83 50.46
C GLN A 550 -13.96 -2.42 51.86
N ASN A 551 -12.77 -2.79 52.35
CA ASN A 551 -12.53 -3.47 53.61
C ASN A 551 -13.19 -4.85 53.73
N MET A 552 -13.40 -5.53 52.59
CA MET A 552 -13.98 -6.88 52.55
C MET A 552 -13.02 -7.87 51.90
N GLU A 553 -13.07 -9.11 52.38
CA GLU A 553 -12.56 -10.28 51.67
C GLU A 553 -13.74 -10.98 50.99
N ILE A 554 -13.66 -11.12 49.67
CA ILE A 554 -14.66 -11.80 48.85
C ILE A 554 -14.01 -12.89 48.01
N SER A 555 -14.82 -13.86 47.59
CA SER A 555 -14.49 -14.72 46.46
C SER A 555 -14.86 -14.00 45.16
N THR A 556 -14.10 -14.21 44.08
CA THR A 556 -14.48 -13.72 42.74
C THR A 556 -15.82 -14.27 42.25
N LEU A 557 -16.35 -15.33 42.87
CA LEU A 557 -17.72 -15.81 42.63
C LEU A 557 -18.76 -14.72 42.94
N LYS A 558 -18.50 -13.83 43.90
CA LYS A 558 -19.39 -12.71 44.20
C LYS A 558 -19.54 -11.81 42.96
N LEU A 559 -18.42 -11.45 42.35
CA LEU A 559 -18.39 -10.62 41.15
C LEU A 559 -19.02 -11.34 39.96
N PHE A 560 -18.71 -12.63 39.78
CA PHE A 560 -19.29 -13.46 38.73
C PHE A 560 -20.83 -13.47 38.78
N ASN A 561 -21.40 -13.64 39.98
CA ASN A 561 -22.85 -13.68 40.18
C ASN A 561 -23.52 -12.30 40.10
N VAL A 562 -22.82 -11.21 40.43
CA VAL A 562 -23.35 -9.84 40.34
C VAL A 562 -23.40 -9.36 38.89
N TYR A 563 -22.45 -9.79 38.04
CA TYR A 563 -22.33 -9.32 36.65
C TYR A 563 -22.39 -10.45 35.61
N PRO A 564 -23.45 -11.28 35.58
CA PRO A 564 -23.51 -12.45 34.68
C PRO A 564 -23.43 -12.06 33.20
N GLU A 565 -24.09 -10.96 32.82
CA GLU A 565 -24.06 -10.42 31.45
C GLU A 565 -22.64 -10.01 31.04
N LEU A 566 -21.86 -9.41 31.95
CA LEU A 566 -20.47 -9.03 31.72
C LEU A 566 -19.57 -10.26 31.62
N MET A 567 -19.81 -11.30 32.44
CA MET A 567 -19.06 -12.56 32.36
C MET A 567 -19.29 -13.25 31.02
N GLU A 568 -20.53 -13.31 30.55
CA GLU A 568 -20.87 -13.88 29.23
C GLU A 568 -20.21 -13.09 28.09
N GLU A 569 -20.29 -11.76 28.13
CA GLU A 569 -19.69 -10.88 27.13
C GLU A 569 -18.17 -11.09 27.00
N PHE A 570 -17.48 -11.22 28.13
CA PHE A 570 -16.04 -11.45 28.18
C PHE A 570 -15.67 -12.94 28.11
N ASN A 571 -16.62 -13.83 27.83
CA ASN A 571 -16.43 -15.28 27.77
C ASN A 571 -15.71 -15.82 29.03
N ILE A 572 -16.10 -15.38 30.22
CA ILE A 572 -15.59 -15.85 31.50
C ILE A 572 -16.54 -16.94 32.00
N MET A 573 -16.01 -18.14 32.21
CA MET A 573 -16.83 -19.33 32.46
C MET A 573 -17.10 -19.58 33.95
N ASP A 574 -16.21 -19.13 34.85
CA ASP A 574 -16.36 -19.32 36.29
C ASP A 574 -15.54 -18.33 37.14
N GLU A 575 -15.65 -18.45 38.46
CA GLU A 575 -14.96 -17.60 39.42
C GLU A 575 -13.43 -17.73 39.35
N TYR A 576 -12.91 -18.89 38.97
CA TYR A 576 -11.48 -19.17 38.94
C TYR A 576 -10.83 -18.50 37.74
N GLU A 577 -11.51 -18.50 36.60
CA GLU A 577 -11.11 -17.74 35.41
C GLU A 577 -11.04 -16.25 35.72
N LEU A 578 -12.08 -15.69 36.33
CA LEU A 578 -12.08 -14.27 36.72
C LEU A 578 -10.90 -13.96 37.67
N HIS A 579 -10.65 -14.82 38.66
CA HIS A 579 -9.51 -14.66 39.56
C HIS A 579 -8.18 -14.68 38.83
N ASN A 580 -8.00 -15.57 37.85
CA ASN A 580 -6.75 -15.65 37.09
C ASN A 580 -6.58 -14.50 36.08
N ILE A 581 -7.68 -13.95 35.53
CA ILE A 581 -7.65 -12.71 34.74
C ILE A 581 -7.17 -11.55 35.62
N ILE A 582 -7.75 -11.38 36.82
CA ILE A 582 -7.33 -10.37 37.81
C ILE A 582 -5.86 -10.58 38.19
N LYS A 583 -5.45 -11.82 38.47
CA LYS A 583 -4.07 -12.17 38.84
C LYS A 583 -3.04 -11.78 37.79
N LYS A 584 -3.32 -12.05 36.51
CA LYS A 584 -2.40 -11.72 35.40
C LYS A 584 -2.34 -10.22 35.08
N ASN A 585 -3.31 -9.44 35.56
CA ASN A 585 -3.44 -8.02 35.26
C ASN A 585 -3.44 -7.16 36.54
N ILE A 586 -2.80 -7.62 37.61
CA ILE A 586 -2.80 -6.93 38.91
C ILE A 586 -2.32 -5.49 38.83
N ASP A 587 -1.40 -5.19 37.90
CA ASP A 587 -0.85 -3.84 37.68
C ASP A 587 -1.87 -2.85 37.11
N LYS A 588 -2.98 -3.33 36.53
CA LYS A 588 -4.08 -2.51 35.99
C LYS A 588 -5.17 -2.23 37.03
N LEU A 589 -5.09 -2.86 38.20
CA LEU A 589 -6.14 -2.82 39.21
C LEU A 589 -5.87 -1.75 40.28
N PRO A 590 -6.90 -1.37 41.07
CA PRO A 590 -6.72 -0.45 42.19
C PRO A 590 -5.63 -0.92 43.16
N ILE A 591 -4.83 0.04 43.68
CA ILE A 591 -3.66 -0.23 44.54
C ILE A 591 -4.00 -1.01 45.83
N ASN A 592 -5.25 -0.94 46.28
CA ASN A 592 -5.73 -1.59 47.50
C ASN A 592 -6.37 -2.97 47.27
N LEU A 593 -6.25 -3.54 46.08
CA LEU A 593 -6.65 -4.93 45.83
C LEU A 593 -5.47 -5.88 46.06
N SER A 594 -5.70 -6.94 46.84
CA SER A 594 -4.73 -8.01 47.06
C SER A 594 -5.33 -9.38 46.80
N LEU A 595 -4.49 -10.29 46.30
CA LEU A 595 -4.89 -11.65 45.95
C LEU A 595 -4.66 -12.58 47.15
N GLY A 596 -5.71 -13.28 47.55
CA GLY A 596 -5.63 -14.36 48.53
C GLY A 596 -5.38 -15.72 47.87
N ARG A 597 -5.62 -16.80 48.62
CA ARG A 597 -5.68 -18.15 48.04
C ARG A 597 -6.83 -18.17 47.04
N MET A 598 -6.62 -18.61 45.80
CA MET A 598 -7.69 -18.66 44.79
C MET A 598 -8.95 -19.37 45.33
N PRO A 599 -10.17 -18.82 45.16
CA PRO A 599 -10.53 -17.62 44.37
C PRO A 599 -10.68 -16.32 45.19
N PHE A 600 -10.07 -16.22 46.38
CA PHE A 600 -10.24 -15.07 47.28
C PHE A 600 -9.48 -13.82 46.84
N ILE A 601 -10.11 -12.66 46.99
CA ILE A 601 -9.52 -11.33 46.84
C ILE A 601 -9.90 -10.47 48.06
N SER A 602 -9.00 -9.58 48.45
CA SER A 602 -9.19 -8.62 49.54
C SER A 602 -9.07 -7.21 49.00
N ILE A 603 -10.03 -6.35 49.32
CA ILE A 603 -10.10 -4.99 48.83
C ILE A 603 -10.04 -4.07 50.05
N GLY A 604 -9.03 -3.21 50.14
CA GLY A 604 -8.78 -2.40 51.34
C GLY A 604 -8.23 -3.21 52.51
N GLU A 605 -8.55 -2.79 53.74
CA GLU A 605 -8.14 -3.48 54.97
C GLU A 605 -9.21 -4.49 55.40
N SER A 606 -9.16 -5.70 54.84
CA SER A 606 -10.11 -6.77 55.18
C SER A 606 -9.66 -7.57 56.41
N ASP A 607 -10.56 -7.80 57.36
CA ASP A 607 -10.40 -8.75 58.46
C ASP A 607 -11.50 -9.83 58.38
N ARG A 608 -11.10 -11.06 58.07
CA ARG A 608 -12.01 -12.19 57.90
C ARG A 608 -12.76 -12.57 59.19
N GLU A 609 -12.09 -12.52 60.35
CA GLU A 609 -12.72 -12.86 61.63
C GLU A 609 -13.79 -11.82 61.96
N GLN A 610 -13.41 -10.53 61.89
CA GLN A 610 -14.33 -9.42 62.11
C GLN A 610 -15.51 -9.47 61.12
N GLN A 611 -15.24 -9.65 59.82
CA GLN A 611 -16.28 -9.77 58.78
C GLN A 611 -17.25 -10.91 59.08
N THR A 612 -16.75 -12.08 59.51
CA THR A 612 -17.61 -13.24 59.85
C THR A 612 -18.50 -12.95 61.04
N VAL A 613 -17.93 -12.34 62.09
CA VAL A 613 -18.67 -11.98 63.31
C VAL A 613 -19.73 -10.91 63.03
N GLU A 614 -19.36 -9.85 62.31
CA GLU A 614 -20.28 -8.79 61.92
C GLU A 614 -21.39 -9.29 61.01
N PHE A 615 -21.07 -10.16 60.05
CA PHE A 615 -22.08 -10.77 59.21
C PHE A 615 -23.07 -11.61 60.03
N LEU A 616 -22.58 -12.43 60.98
CA LEU A 616 -23.46 -13.18 61.87
C LEU A 616 -24.38 -12.24 62.66
N TYR A 617 -23.86 -11.12 63.17
CA TYR A 617 -24.66 -10.12 63.87
C TYR A 617 -25.79 -9.55 63.01
N ARG A 618 -25.64 -9.50 61.68
CA ARG A 618 -26.67 -9.01 60.75
C ARG A 618 -27.74 -10.05 60.43
N VAL A 619 -27.40 -11.34 60.44
CA VAL A 619 -28.33 -12.41 60.02
C VAL A 619 -28.94 -13.21 61.17
N ALA A 620 -28.40 -13.12 62.39
CA ALA A 620 -28.92 -13.86 63.54
C ALA A 620 -30.35 -13.42 63.97
N PRO A 621 -31.17 -14.33 64.54
CA PRO A 621 -30.91 -15.75 64.69
C PRO A 621 -31.01 -16.51 63.36
N ILE A 622 -30.06 -17.42 63.10
CA ILE A 622 -29.98 -18.17 61.84
C ILE A 622 -29.54 -19.61 62.08
N GLU A 623 -30.10 -20.55 61.31
CA GLU A 623 -29.69 -21.96 61.36
C GLU A 623 -28.27 -22.16 60.78
N PHE A 624 -27.55 -23.19 61.23
CA PHE A 624 -26.14 -23.43 60.85
C PHE A 624 -25.90 -23.48 59.34
N TYR A 625 -26.64 -24.30 58.61
CA TYR A 625 -26.49 -24.41 57.16
C TYR A 625 -27.06 -23.18 56.43
N ALA A 626 -28.10 -22.56 56.97
CA ALA A 626 -28.62 -21.30 56.47
C ALA A 626 -27.58 -20.17 56.55
N PHE A 627 -26.75 -20.13 57.60
CA PHE A 627 -25.63 -19.19 57.71
C PHE A 627 -24.61 -19.37 56.59
N GLY A 628 -24.22 -20.61 56.28
CA GLY A 628 -23.28 -20.90 55.20
C GLY A 628 -23.78 -20.41 53.84
N LYS A 629 -25.07 -20.65 53.54
CA LYS A 629 -25.70 -20.16 52.30
C LYS A 629 -25.77 -18.64 52.24
N ALA A 630 -26.18 -18.00 53.34
CA ALA A 630 -26.24 -16.54 53.40
C ALA A 630 -24.84 -15.92 53.21
N TYR A 631 -23.79 -16.54 53.78
CA TYR A 631 -22.41 -16.09 53.62
C TYR A 631 -21.92 -16.25 52.17
N GLU A 632 -22.32 -17.33 51.48
CA GLU A 632 -22.01 -17.55 50.07
C GLU A 632 -22.69 -16.51 49.17
N GLU A 633 -23.97 -16.23 49.39
CA GLU A 633 -24.70 -15.20 48.64
C GLU A 633 -24.05 -13.81 48.84
N GLU A 634 -23.65 -13.49 50.07
CA GLU A 634 -23.08 -12.20 50.40
C GLU A 634 -21.66 -12.00 49.87
N PHE A 635 -20.77 -12.97 50.08
CA PHE A 635 -19.33 -12.81 49.81
C PHE A 635 -18.79 -13.73 48.72
N GLY A 636 -19.62 -14.56 48.10
CA GLY A 636 -19.24 -15.54 47.08
C GLY A 636 -18.43 -16.73 47.63
N VAL A 637 -18.30 -16.85 48.94
CA VAL A 637 -17.52 -17.93 49.55
C VAL A 637 -18.39 -19.16 49.68
N LYS A 638 -18.07 -20.22 48.93
CA LYS A 638 -18.83 -21.49 48.95
C LYS A 638 -19.18 -21.91 50.37
N SER A 639 -20.44 -22.26 50.60
CA SER A 639 -21.00 -22.58 51.92
C SER A 639 -20.17 -23.62 52.66
N GLU A 640 -19.69 -24.67 51.98
CA GLU A 640 -18.82 -25.69 52.59
C GLU A 640 -17.49 -25.09 53.09
N THR A 641 -16.93 -24.14 52.33
CA THR A 641 -15.68 -23.46 52.69
C THR A 641 -15.89 -22.54 53.89
N ALA A 642 -16.97 -21.75 53.90
CA ALA A 642 -17.30 -20.86 55.01
C ALA A 642 -17.60 -21.66 56.29
N LEU A 643 -18.44 -22.70 56.22
CA LEU A 643 -18.79 -23.53 57.37
C LEU A 643 -17.58 -24.32 57.92
N ALA A 644 -16.67 -24.78 57.06
CA ALA A 644 -15.47 -25.50 57.51
C ALA A 644 -14.43 -24.59 58.15
N ASN A 645 -14.22 -23.38 57.61
CA ASN A 645 -13.07 -22.55 57.97
C ASN A 645 -13.41 -21.32 58.83
N PHE A 646 -14.64 -20.79 58.76
CA PHE A 646 -15.00 -19.51 59.39
C PHE A 646 -15.85 -19.70 60.66
N THR A 647 -16.55 -20.83 60.79
CA THR A 647 -17.27 -21.23 62.01
C THR A 647 -16.46 -21.09 63.32
N PRO A 648 -15.14 -21.40 63.36
CA PRO A 648 -14.33 -21.16 64.56
C PRO A 648 -14.42 -19.73 65.13
N PHE A 649 -14.62 -18.71 64.29
CA PHE A 649 -14.76 -17.30 64.70
C PHE A 649 -16.07 -17.01 65.44
N ILE A 650 -17.11 -17.79 65.17
CA ILE A 650 -18.49 -17.55 65.63
C ILE A 650 -19.07 -18.66 66.50
N ASN A 651 -18.30 -19.69 66.82
CA ASN A 651 -18.74 -20.85 67.62
C ASN A 651 -19.37 -20.48 68.96
N LYS A 652 -18.94 -19.38 69.59
CA LYS A 652 -19.51 -18.89 70.86
C LYS A 652 -20.99 -18.50 70.78
N TYR A 653 -21.52 -18.23 69.59
CA TYR A 653 -22.93 -17.88 69.37
C TYR A 653 -23.79 -19.08 68.98
N TYR A 654 -23.19 -20.26 68.80
CA TYR A 654 -23.87 -21.46 68.32
C TYR A 654 -24.48 -22.25 69.47
N ASN A 655 -25.80 -22.44 69.45
CA ASN A 655 -26.53 -23.27 70.42
C ASN A 655 -27.62 -24.10 69.72
N ASN A 656 -27.62 -25.41 69.92
CA ASN A 656 -28.66 -26.34 69.45
C ASN A 656 -29.06 -26.21 67.97
N GLY A 657 -28.09 -26.04 67.06
CA GLY A 657 -28.36 -25.93 65.61
C GLY A 657 -28.61 -24.50 65.11
N MET A 658 -28.57 -23.50 65.99
CA MET A 658 -28.86 -22.11 65.65
C MET A 658 -27.77 -21.18 66.18
N PHE A 659 -27.32 -20.25 65.36
CA PHE A 659 -26.57 -19.10 65.83
C PHE A 659 -27.53 -18.05 66.37
N SER A 660 -27.29 -17.59 67.60
CA SER A 660 -28.11 -16.58 68.27
C SER A 660 -27.25 -15.53 68.94
N VAL A 661 -27.71 -14.28 68.90
CA VAL A 661 -27.03 -13.11 69.47
C VAL A 661 -27.95 -12.43 70.46
N ASP A 662 -27.39 -12.02 71.60
CA ASP A 662 -28.04 -11.09 72.53
C ASP A 662 -27.88 -9.64 72.03
N TYR A 663 -28.91 -9.13 71.33
CA TYR A 663 -28.90 -7.78 70.78
C TYR A 663 -29.09 -6.69 71.85
N LYS A 664 -28.30 -5.63 71.77
CA LYS A 664 -28.55 -4.40 72.55
C LYS A 664 -29.74 -3.65 71.95
N ILE A 665 -30.66 -3.17 72.78
CA ILE A 665 -31.85 -2.47 72.30
C ILE A 665 -31.74 -0.96 72.49
N MET A 666 -32.41 -0.20 71.61
CA MET A 666 -32.64 1.23 71.82
C MET A 666 -33.62 1.43 72.99
N SER A 667 -33.45 2.51 73.72
CA SER A 667 -34.44 3.00 74.69
C SER A 667 -35.64 3.62 73.97
N ASP A 668 -36.78 3.75 74.64
CA ASP A 668 -38.00 4.33 74.06
C ASP A 668 -37.77 5.76 73.50
N ALA A 669 -36.92 6.54 74.16
CA ALA A 669 -36.55 7.88 73.71
C ALA A 669 -35.71 7.83 72.42
N GLU A 670 -34.74 6.90 72.35
CA GLU A 670 -33.90 6.68 71.15
C GLU A 670 -34.76 6.21 69.97
N TYR A 671 -35.68 5.26 70.17
CA TYR A 671 -36.61 4.79 69.14
C TYR A 671 -37.45 5.94 68.55
N LYS A 672 -38.00 6.80 69.42
CA LYS A 672 -38.83 7.92 68.98
C LYS A 672 -38.03 8.94 68.15
N ILE A 673 -36.80 9.24 68.55
CA ILE A 673 -35.95 10.20 67.83
C ILE A 673 -35.49 9.61 66.50
N MET A 674 -35.04 8.35 66.48
CA MET A 674 -34.59 7.69 65.26
C MET A 674 -35.75 7.52 64.27
N GLY A 675 -36.96 7.18 64.74
CA GLY A 675 -38.15 7.10 63.89
C GLY A 675 -38.51 8.42 63.19
N ASN A 676 -38.17 9.57 63.78
CA ASN A 676 -38.36 10.87 63.12
C ASN A 676 -37.26 11.22 62.10
N LYS A 677 -36.11 10.54 62.17
CA LYS A 677 -34.97 10.74 61.24
C LYS A 677 -35.00 9.74 60.07
N LEU A 678 -35.42 8.51 60.33
CA LEU A 678 -35.50 7.42 59.34
C LEU A 678 -36.85 7.44 58.61
N ILE A 679 -37.06 8.45 57.76
CA ILE A 679 -38.31 8.68 57.04
C ILE A 679 -38.36 8.09 55.62
N LYS A 680 -37.20 7.76 55.02
CA LYS A 680 -37.12 7.18 53.68
C LYS A 680 -37.55 5.72 53.69
N ASP A 681 -37.94 5.23 52.53
CA ASP A 681 -38.33 3.83 52.36
C ASP A 681 -37.13 2.87 52.31
N PHE A 682 -35.92 3.39 52.09
CA PHE A 682 -34.69 2.62 51.99
C PHE A 682 -33.54 3.35 52.69
N TYR A 683 -32.69 2.56 53.35
CA TYR A 683 -31.43 3.01 53.93
C TYR A 683 -30.40 1.88 53.87
N PHE A 684 -29.14 2.21 53.62
CA PHE A 684 -28.05 1.31 53.98
C PHE A 684 -27.91 1.27 55.51
N ILE A 685 -27.57 0.11 56.05
CA ILE A 685 -27.39 -0.06 57.51
C ILE A 685 -26.30 0.88 58.02
N GLU A 686 -25.20 1.01 57.29
CA GLU A 686 -24.10 1.94 57.60
C GLU A 686 -24.60 3.40 57.72
N ASP A 687 -25.50 3.83 56.83
CA ASP A 687 -26.05 5.19 56.89
C ASP A 687 -26.90 5.37 58.16
N ILE A 688 -27.63 4.34 58.59
CA ILE A 688 -28.40 4.37 59.85
C ILE A 688 -27.48 4.44 61.05
N GLU A 689 -26.40 3.66 61.05
CA GLU A 689 -25.38 3.69 62.09
C GLU A 689 -24.76 5.09 62.23
N ASN A 690 -24.44 5.73 61.11
CA ASN A 690 -23.92 7.10 61.08
C ASN A 690 -24.95 8.10 61.62
N ILE A 691 -26.20 8.03 61.15
CA ILE A 691 -27.30 8.87 61.66
C ILE A 691 -27.49 8.68 63.17
N TYR A 692 -27.38 7.45 63.66
CA TYR A 692 -27.51 7.12 65.08
C TYR A 692 -26.36 7.73 65.90
N MET A 693 -25.11 7.55 65.48
CA MET A 693 -23.94 8.08 66.19
C MET A 693 -23.86 9.60 66.17
N GLU A 694 -24.30 10.24 65.07
CA GLU A 694 -24.45 11.70 65.01
C GLU A 694 -25.51 12.22 65.98
N THR A 695 -26.62 11.48 66.12
CA THR A 695 -27.73 11.85 66.99
C THR A 695 -27.41 11.58 68.47
N PHE A 696 -26.64 10.53 68.74
CA PHE A 696 -26.21 10.11 70.07
C PHE A 696 -24.68 9.94 70.10
N PRO A 697 -23.90 11.02 70.25
CA PRO A 697 -22.42 10.94 70.21
C PRO A 697 -21.79 10.06 71.30
N LYS A 698 -22.54 9.78 72.39
CA LYS A 698 -22.16 8.84 73.46
C LYS A 698 -22.99 7.55 73.44
N GLY A 699 -23.77 7.37 72.39
CA GLY A 699 -24.59 6.18 72.17
C GLY A 699 -23.73 4.99 71.78
N ASP A 700 -24.34 3.81 71.85
CA ASP A 700 -23.71 2.55 71.47
C ASP A 700 -24.18 2.14 70.07
N LYS A 701 -23.24 2.07 69.12
CA LYS A 701 -23.49 1.71 67.71
C LYS A 701 -24.16 0.34 67.58
N GLU A 702 -23.86 -0.61 68.48
CA GLU A 702 -24.43 -1.96 68.48
C GLU A 702 -25.96 -1.99 68.73
N LYS A 703 -26.56 -0.87 69.15
CA LYS A 703 -28.01 -0.73 69.24
C LYS A 703 -28.70 -0.61 67.89
N VAL A 704 -27.96 -0.30 66.81
CA VAL A 704 -28.45 -0.42 65.44
C VAL A 704 -28.22 -1.86 65.00
N ASN A 705 -29.27 -2.67 65.01
CA ASN A 705 -29.18 -4.10 64.70
C ASN A 705 -30.52 -4.63 64.14
N PRO A 706 -30.55 -5.86 63.60
CA PRO A 706 -31.74 -6.38 62.93
C PRO A 706 -32.99 -6.37 63.81
N TYR A 707 -32.85 -6.61 65.12
CA TYR A 707 -33.99 -6.59 66.04
C TYR A 707 -34.57 -5.19 66.21
N THR A 708 -33.74 -4.18 66.46
CA THR A 708 -34.20 -2.80 66.64
C THR A 708 -34.77 -2.22 65.35
N LEU A 709 -34.16 -2.50 64.20
CA LEU A 709 -34.65 -2.05 62.89
C LEU A 709 -35.99 -2.70 62.49
N LYS A 710 -36.18 -4.00 62.76
CA LYS A 710 -37.49 -4.65 62.59
C LYS A 710 -38.56 -4.02 63.47
N THR A 711 -38.21 -3.73 64.73
CA THR A 711 -39.11 -3.05 65.68
C THR A 711 -39.51 -1.65 65.20
N MET A 712 -38.62 -0.97 64.45
CA MET A 712 -38.88 0.33 63.81
C MET A 712 -39.71 0.25 62.52
N GLY A 713 -40.16 -0.93 62.11
CA GLY A 713 -41.01 -1.11 60.92
C GLY A 713 -40.23 -1.30 59.62
N PHE A 714 -38.97 -1.73 59.70
CA PHE A 714 -38.19 -2.11 58.53
C PHE A 714 -38.15 -3.62 58.32
N GLN A 715 -38.11 -4.06 57.07
CA GLN A 715 -37.54 -5.34 56.68
C GLN A 715 -36.03 -5.17 56.56
N VAL A 716 -35.30 -6.06 57.23
CA VAL A 716 -33.83 -5.98 57.33
C VAL A 716 -33.22 -7.01 56.40
N TYR A 717 -32.40 -6.51 55.48
CA TYR A 717 -31.51 -7.29 54.61
C TYR A 717 -30.09 -7.20 55.16
N ILE A 718 -29.13 -7.81 54.47
CA ILE A 718 -27.76 -7.95 54.97
C ILE A 718 -27.07 -6.59 55.16
N ASP A 719 -27.22 -5.69 54.19
CA ASP A 719 -26.51 -4.41 54.09
C ASP A 719 -27.45 -3.20 54.02
N TYR A 720 -28.74 -3.44 53.78
CA TYR A 720 -29.76 -2.39 53.71
C TYR A 720 -31.04 -2.79 54.45
N VAL A 721 -31.91 -1.80 54.61
CA VAL A 721 -33.28 -2.00 55.08
C VAL A 721 -34.26 -1.35 54.14
N ILE A 722 -35.43 -1.96 54.03
CA ILE A 722 -36.59 -1.37 53.35
C ILE A 722 -37.76 -1.26 54.30
N LYS A 723 -38.61 -0.28 54.11
CA LYS A 723 -39.83 -0.15 54.91
C LYS A 723 -40.73 -1.36 54.71
N ASN A 724 -41.32 -1.88 55.79
CA ASN A 724 -42.17 -3.07 55.76
C ASN A 724 -43.50 -2.89 55.00
N THR A 725 -43.73 -1.72 54.40
CA THR A 725 -44.80 -1.48 53.43
C THR A 725 -44.59 -2.22 52.12
N TYR A 726 -43.34 -2.53 51.77
CA TYR A 726 -43.02 -3.36 50.62
C TYR A 726 -42.98 -4.85 51.03
N PRO A 727 -43.47 -5.78 50.19
CA PRO A 727 -43.44 -7.20 50.51
C PRO A 727 -42.02 -7.76 50.65
N ASN A 728 -41.11 -7.32 49.78
CA ASN A 728 -39.71 -7.72 49.72
C ASN A 728 -38.89 -6.70 48.91
N GLY A 729 -37.57 -6.90 48.84
CA GLY A 729 -36.64 -6.05 48.10
C GLY A 729 -36.87 -6.05 46.58
N GLU A 730 -37.38 -7.14 46.01
CA GLU A 730 -37.70 -7.21 44.58
C GLU A 730 -38.77 -6.17 44.21
N GLU A 731 -39.86 -6.15 44.97
CA GLU A 731 -40.96 -5.20 44.79
C GLU A 731 -40.55 -3.76 45.09
N TYR A 732 -39.66 -3.55 46.08
CA TYR A 732 -39.07 -2.23 46.32
C TYR A 732 -38.24 -1.75 45.13
N PHE A 733 -37.34 -2.57 44.59
CA PHE A 733 -36.49 -2.17 43.46
C PHE A 733 -37.30 -1.96 42.17
N LYS A 734 -38.36 -2.75 41.93
CA LYS A 734 -39.31 -2.47 40.84
C LYS A 734 -39.95 -1.10 41.02
N ALA A 735 -40.46 -0.80 42.21
CA ALA A 735 -41.05 0.49 42.51
C ALA A 735 -40.04 1.64 42.37
N LEU A 736 -38.77 1.42 42.73
CA LEU A 736 -37.68 2.39 42.57
C LEU A 736 -37.41 2.68 41.08
N LEU A 737 -37.33 1.66 40.24
CA LEU A 737 -37.06 1.79 38.80
C LEU A 737 -38.24 2.39 38.02
N LEU A 738 -39.47 2.21 38.52
CA LEU A 738 -40.71 2.72 37.91
C LEU A 738 -41.18 4.06 38.50
N LYS A 739 -40.45 4.61 39.47
CA LYS A 739 -40.88 5.79 40.23
C LYS A 739 -41.02 7.03 39.35
N ASP A 740 -40.04 7.24 38.49
CA ASP A 740 -39.90 8.41 37.63
C ASP A 740 -40.01 7.97 36.16
N GLU A 741 -40.35 8.90 35.25
CA GLU A 741 -40.41 8.62 33.80
C GLU A 741 -39.08 8.06 33.29
N ILE A 742 -37.98 8.72 33.67
CA ILE A 742 -36.61 8.36 33.32
C ILE A 742 -35.87 7.98 34.59
N THR A 743 -35.31 6.79 34.61
CA THR A 743 -34.40 6.30 35.64
C THR A 743 -32.97 6.38 35.12
N ASP A 744 -32.17 7.26 35.71
CA ASP A 744 -30.74 7.41 35.44
C ASP A 744 -29.93 6.68 36.53
N LEU A 745 -29.33 5.54 36.18
CA LEU A 745 -28.57 4.73 37.14
C LEU A 745 -27.25 5.40 37.55
N ASP A 746 -26.76 6.39 36.81
CA ASP A 746 -25.57 7.14 37.21
C ASP A 746 -25.84 8.04 38.41
N MET A 747 -27.12 8.40 38.64
CA MET A 747 -27.57 9.18 39.80
C MET A 747 -27.82 8.32 41.06
N PHE A 748 -27.85 6.99 40.92
CA PHE A 748 -28.03 6.10 42.05
C PHE A 748 -26.75 6.01 42.88
N ASP A 749 -26.92 5.84 44.20
CA ASP A 749 -25.80 5.44 45.05
C ASP A 749 -25.19 4.17 44.47
N ARG A 750 -23.87 4.19 44.27
CA ARG A 750 -23.15 3.10 43.62
C ARG A 750 -23.46 1.76 44.32
N ARG A 751 -23.59 1.74 45.65
CA ARG A 751 -23.93 0.55 46.45
C ARG A 751 -25.22 -0.14 46.00
N ILE A 752 -26.20 0.58 45.43
CA ILE A 752 -27.43 -0.02 44.88
C ILE A 752 -27.15 -0.84 43.63
N LYS A 753 -26.29 -0.34 42.73
CA LYS A 753 -26.01 -0.99 41.44
C LYS A 753 -25.37 -2.36 41.57
N TYR A 754 -24.69 -2.60 42.70
CA TYR A 754 -23.97 -3.84 43.00
C TYR A 754 -24.78 -4.82 43.84
N ASN A 755 -25.98 -4.41 44.24
CA ASN A 755 -26.89 -5.28 44.96
C ASN A 755 -27.42 -6.35 43.99
N GLN A 756 -27.18 -7.63 44.30
CA GLN A 756 -27.57 -8.75 43.44
C GLN A 756 -29.08 -8.78 43.16
N ASN A 757 -29.90 -8.43 44.16
CA ASN A 757 -31.35 -8.37 44.00
C ASN A 757 -31.75 -7.22 43.06
N PHE A 758 -31.12 -6.05 43.19
CA PHE A 758 -31.31 -4.95 42.24
C PHE A 758 -30.92 -5.33 40.81
N ALA A 759 -29.74 -5.94 40.63
CA ALA A 759 -29.27 -6.36 39.31
C ALA A 759 -30.22 -7.37 38.65
N GLY A 760 -30.71 -8.35 39.41
CA GLY A 760 -31.70 -9.32 38.94
C GLY A 760 -33.04 -8.67 38.55
N VAL A 761 -33.51 -7.71 39.35
CA VAL A 761 -34.74 -6.94 39.05
C VAL A 761 -34.56 -6.10 37.79
N LEU A 762 -33.45 -5.37 37.67
CA LEU A 762 -33.14 -4.55 36.51
C LEU A 762 -33.15 -5.40 35.24
N GLU A 763 -32.48 -6.56 35.26
CA GLU A 763 -32.41 -7.46 34.11
C GLU A 763 -33.78 -8.04 33.74
N GLY A 764 -34.55 -8.50 34.73
CA GLY A 764 -35.90 -9.00 34.51
C GLY A 764 -36.81 -7.96 33.87
N MET A 765 -36.75 -6.71 34.35
CA MET A 765 -37.53 -5.60 33.81
C MET A 765 -37.09 -5.21 32.39
N ARG A 766 -35.78 -5.31 32.07
CA ARG A 766 -35.26 -5.09 30.71
C ARG A 766 -35.78 -6.16 29.74
N ILE A 767 -35.64 -7.44 30.08
CA ILE A 767 -36.08 -8.58 29.26
C ILE A 767 -37.60 -8.54 29.00
N ASN A 768 -38.37 -8.16 30.01
CA ASN A 768 -39.82 -8.03 29.88
C ASN A 768 -40.27 -6.79 29.12
N CYS A 769 -39.34 -5.86 28.83
CA CYS A 769 -39.59 -4.54 28.29
C CYS A 769 -40.45 -3.66 29.21
N ASP A 770 -40.34 -3.82 30.53
CA ASP A 770 -40.98 -2.95 31.54
C ASP A 770 -40.24 -1.61 31.64
N ILE A 771 -38.94 -1.64 31.37
CA ILE A 771 -38.06 -0.50 31.20
C ILE A 771 -37.26 -0.66 29.91
N LEU A 772 -36.96 0.46 29.25
CA LEU A 772 -36.28 0.50 27.96
C LEU A 772 -35.02 1.36 28.08
N GLU A 773 -33.87 0.76 27.84
CA GLU A 773 -32.59 1.49 27.81
C GLU A 773 -32.50 2.28 26.51
N PHE A 774 -32.51 3.62 26.59
CA PHE A 774 -32.44 4.50 25.42
C PHE A 774 -31.10 5.21 25.29
N GLU A 775 -30.35 5.30 26.37
CA GLU A 775 -28.95 5.71 26.41
C GLU A 775 -28.25 4.84 27.47
N LYS A 776 -26.92 4.79 27.45
CA LYS A 776 -26.16 4.04 28.46
C LYS A 776 -26.61 4.40 29.87
N ASN A 777 -26.99 3.40 30.66
CA ASN A 777 -27.46 3.52 32.05
C ASN A 777 -28.74 4.35 32.27
N LYS A 778 -29.45 4.75 31.21
CA LYS A 778 -30.69 5.53 31.29
C LYS A 778 -31.87 4.76 30.72
N TYR A 779 -32.91 4.64 31.54
CA TYR A 779 -34.05 3.79 31.28
C TYR A 779 -35.34 4.60 31.28
N LEU A 780 -36.16 4.42 30.25
CA LEU A 780 -37.52 4.95 30.18
C LEU A 780 -38.48 3.85 30.63
N THR A 781 -39.46 4.18 31.49
CA THR A 781 -40.50 3.19 31.83
C THR A 781 -41.39 2.92 30.61
N TYR A 782 -41.85 1.67 30.47
CA TYR A 782 -42.77 1.34 29.37
C TYR A 782 -44.07 2.14 29.44
N GLY A 783 -44.57 2.44 30.65
CA GLY A 783 -45.73 3.30 30.84
C GLY A 783 -45.54 4.64 30.13
N SER A 784 -44.46 5.35 30.43
CA SER A 784 -44.15 6.64 29.81
C SER A 784 -43.80 6.53 28.32
N PHE A 785 -43.17 5.44 27.89
CA PHE A 785 -42.94 5.16 26.47
C PHE A 785 -44.26 5.04 25.71
N SER A 786 -45.22 4.28 26.26
CA SER A 786 -46.51 4.00 25.62
C SER A 786 -47.40 5.25 25.49
N GLU A 787 -47.23 6.26 26.34
CA GLU A 787 -47.92 7.55 26.20
C GLU A 787 -47.47 8.31 24.92
N LYS A 788 -46.18 8.21 24.57
CA LYS A 788 -45.61 8.84 23.38
C LYS A 788 -45.75 7.97 22.13
N ALA A 789 -45.84 6.65 22.30
CA ALA A 789 -45.97 5.66 21.23
C ALA A 789 -47.10 4.66 21.50
N PRO A 790 -48.38 5.10 21.52
CA PRO A 790 -49.52 4.27 21.92
C PRO A 790 -49.79 3.08 21.00
N ASP A 791 -49.28 3.11 19.77
CA ASP A 791 -49.45 2.03 18.78
C ASP A 791 -48.37 0.92 18.90
N ILE A 792 -47.48 1.00 19.90
CA ILE A 792 -46.36 0.07 20.07
C ILE A 792 -46.51 -0.66 21.40
N SER A 793 -46.75 -1.96 21.35
CA SER A 793 -46.83 -2.82 22.55
C SER A 793 -45.46 -3.34 23.00
N GLN A 794 -45.38 -3.93 24.20
CA GLN A 794 -44.18 -4.66 24.64
C GLN A 794 -43.86 -5.84 23.68
N GLU A 795 -44.88 -6.52 23.17
CA GLU A 795 -44.71 -7.58 22.17
C GLU A 795 -44.12 -7.05 20.87
N ASP A 796 -44.46 -5.83 20.45
CA ASP A 796 -43.86 -5.21 19.27
C ASP A 796 -42.36 -4.92 19.45
N LEU A 797 -41.95 -4.53 20.66
CA LEU A 797 -40.53 -4.33 21.00
C LEU A 797 -39.76 -5.67 20.99
N LYS A 798 -40.37 -6.73 21.52
CA LYS A 798 -39.80 -8.09 21.49
C LYS A 798 -39.74 -8.64 20.07
N GLN A 799 -40.77 -8.40 19.27
CA GLN A 799 -40.82 -8.80 17.87
C GLN A 799 -39.75 -8.05 17.06
N TYR A 800 -39.52 -6.76 17.32
CA TYR A 800 -38.40 -6.01 16.72
C TYR A 800 -37.07 -6.70 17.00
N ALA A 801 -36.80 -7.06 18.26
CA ALA A 801 -35.55 -7.72 18.64
C ALA A 801 -35.36 -9.07 17.93
N PHE A 802 -36.45 -9.83 17.75
CA PHE A 802 -36.43 -11.08 16.99
C PHE A 802 -36.18 -10.84 15.49
N ASP A 803 -36.96 -9.95 14.87
CA ASP A 803 -36.88 -9.66 13.43
C ASP A 803 -35.52 -9.07 13.05
N ALA A 804 -35.00 -8.13 13.86
CA ALA A 804 -33.70 -7.52 13.65
C ALA A 804 -32.56 -8.55 13.77
N ALA A 805 -32.65 -9.46 14.74
CA ALA A 805 -31.67 -10.52 14.93
C ALA A 805 -31.68 -11.54 13.79
N GLN A 806 -32.81 -11.76 13.11
CA GLN A 806 -32.96 -12.76 12.04
C GLN A 806 -32.95 -12.13 10.64
N TYR A 807 -32.73 -10.81 10.52
CA TYR A 807 -32.87 -10.10 9.26
C TYR A 807 -31.81 -10.50 8.22
N ASP A 808 -30.56 -10.60 8.66
CA ASP A 808 -29.41 -10.93 7.81
C ASP A 808 -28.72 -12.19 8.36
N ASN A 809 -28.15 -13.00 7.47
CA ASN A 809 -27.39 -14.21 7.80
C ASN A 809 -25.87 -13.96 7.84
N GLU A 810 -25.44 -12.71 7.75
CA GLU A 810 -24.03 -12.32 7.90
C GLU A 810 -23.50 -12.73 9.29
N GLU A 811 -22.23 -13.15 9.37
CA GLU A 811 -21.63 -13.64 10.64
C GLU A 811 -21.66 -12.57 11.75
N PHE A 812 -21.58 -11.29 11.35
CA PHE A 812 -21.57 -10.13 12.23
C PHE A 812 -22.50 -9.04 11.73
N PHE A 813 -23.20 -8.39 12.65
CA PHE A 813 -24.08 -7.28 12.33
C PHE A 813 -24.23 -6.28 13.49
N SER A 814 -24.73 -5.10 13.16
CA SER A 814 -25.13 -4.02 14.06
C SER A 814 -26.49 -3.50 13.61
N ILE A 815 -27.14 -2.65 14.41
CA ILE A 815 -28.38 -1.98 13.98
C ILE A 815 -28.13 -1.15 12.71
N LYS A 816 -26.99 -0.45 12.64
CA LYS A 816 -26.62 0.35 11.47
C LYS A 816 -26.47 -0.50 10.21
N SER A 817 -25.78 -1.64 10.31
CA SER A 817 -25.50 -2.49 9.15
C SER A 817 -26.77 -3.13 8.60
N ILE A 818 -27.66 -3.64 9.45
CA ILE A 818 -28.93 -4.23 8.97
C ILE A 818 -29.86 -3.16 8.36
N ARG A 819 -29.89 -1.94 8.93
CA ARG A 819 -30.64 -0.81 8.36
C ARG A 819 -30.11 -0.41 6.99
N LYS A 820 -28.79 -0.38 6.82
CA LYS A 820 -28.15 -0.13 5.52
C LYS A 820 -28.48 -1.23 4.51
N ASN A 821 -28.64 -2.47 4.98
CA ASN A 821 -29.12 -3.61 4.19
C ASN A 821 -30.64 -3.62 3.98
N GLY A 822 -31.36 -2.56 4.36
CA GLY A 822 -32.79 -2.38 4.09
C GLY A 822 -33.73 -2.84 5.19
N PHE A 823 -33.23 -3.21 6.38
CA PHE A 823 -34.10 -3.51 7.52
C PHE A 823 -34.89 -2.27 7.91
N THR A 824 -36.21 -2.44 8.00
CA THR A 824 -37.13 -1.38 8.45
C THR A 824 -38.13 -1.96 9.41
N SER A 825 -38.56 -1.15 10.37
CA SER A 825 -39.57 -1.50 11.34
C SER A 825 -40.53 -0.34 11.59
N LYS A 826 -41.73 -0.66 12.06
CA LYS A 826 -42.67 0.37 12.55
C LYS A 826 -42.13 1.17 13.75
N LEU A 827 -41.09 0.68 14.43
CA LEU A 827 -40.39 1.42 15.50
C LEU A 827 -39.45 2.52 14.95
N ASP A 828 -39.11 2.52 13.66
CA ASP A 828 -38.21 3.54 13.08
C ASP A 828 -38.82 4.95 13.15
N LYS A 829 -40.16 5.06 13.20
CA LYS A 829 -40.89 6.33 13.36
C LYS A 829 -40.58 7.05 14.69
N LEU A 830 -39.98 6.36 15.66
CA LEU A 830 -39.68 6.89 16.98
C LEU A 830 -38.43 7.77 16.99
N GLY A 831 -37.51 7.60 16.05
CA GLY A 831 -36.31 8.43 15.93
C GLY A 831 -35.28 8.27 17.06
N TYR A 832 -35.27 7.13 17.76
CA TYR A 832 -34.20 6.80 18.70
C TYR A 832 -32.88 6.50 17.96
N ASP A 833 -31.77 6.51 18.69
CA ASP A 833 -30.47 6.11 18.17
C ASP A 833 -30.31 4.58 18.13
N ASP A 834 -29.22 4.12 17.52
CA ASP A 834 -28.91 2.69 17.41
C ASP A 834 -28.65 2.03 18.77
N TRP A 835 -28.34 2.80 19.82
CA TRP A 835 -28.16 2.28 21.18
C TRP A 835 -29.47 1.71 21.71
N PHE A 836 -30.57 2.47 21.62
CA PHE A 836 -31.89 2.02 22.02
C PHE A 836 -32.27 0.69 21.34
N TYR A 837 -32.14 0.65 20.02
CA TYR A 837 -32.51 -0.53 19.25
C TYR A 837 -31.61 -1.73 19.56
N GLY A 838 -30.30 -1.53 19.70
CA GLY A 838 -29.36 -2.59 20.06
C GLY A 838 -29.62 -3.12 21.47
N ALA A 839 -30.00 -2.26 22.41
CA ALA A 839 -30.32 -2.67 23.77
C ALA A 839 -31.50 -3.64 23.85
N LEU A 840 -32.47 -3.56 22.92
CA LEU A 840 -33.58 -4.51 22.81
C LEU A 840 -33.11 -5.92 22.42
N LEU A 841 -32.03 -6.05 21.65
CA LEU A 841 -31.53 -7.34 21.15
C LEU A 841 -30.78 -8.14 22.21
N ARG A 842 -30.32 -7.52 23.30
CA ARG A 842 -29.51 -8.17 24.36
C ARG A 842 -30.20 -9.35 25.03
N GLY A 843 -31.53 -9.36 25.07
CA GLY A 843 -32.31 -10.49 25.62
C GLY A 843 -32.41 -11.70 24.69
N ASN A 844 -31.94 -11.59 23.44
CA ASN A 844 -32.05 -12.65 22.45
C ASN A 844 -30.92 -13.68 22.60
N LYS A 845 -31.27 -14.92 22.99
CA LYS A 845 -30.33 -16.01 23.25
C LYS A 845 -29.78 -16.69 21.98
N GLU A 846 -30.39 -16.44 20.83
CA GLU A 846 -29.98 -17.01 19.53
C GLU A 846 -28.74 -16.32 18.95
N ILE A 847 -28.45 -15.11 19.42
CA ILE A 847 -27.26 -14.34 19.04
C ILE A 847 -26.32 -14.17 20.23
N ARG A 848 -25.08 -13.83 19.92
CA ARG A 848 -24.11 -13.32 20.90
C ARG A 848 -23.85 -11.85 20.62
N TYR A 849 -23.42 -11.12 21.62
CA TYR A 849 -23.12 -9.71 21.46
C TYR A 849 -21.94 -9.27 22.31
N SER A 850 -21.36 -8.12 21.93
CA SER A 850 -20.41 -7.36 22.75
C SER A 850 -20.64 -5.87 22.54
N LYS A 851 -20.46 -5.09 23.61
CA LYS A 851 -20.44 -3.62 23.56
C LYS A 851 -19.02 -3.18 23.17
N VAL A 852 -18.87 -2.69 21.96
CA VAL A 852 -17.56 -2.34 21.39
C VAL A 852 -17.68 -1.08 20.56
N GLY A 853 -16.63 -0.25 20.54
CA GLY A 853 -16.60 1.00 19.77
C GLY A 853 -17.74 1.98 20.07
N GLY A 854 -18.27 1.95 21.30
CA GLY A 854 -19.40 2.80 21.71
C GLY A 854 -20.78 2.32 21.26
N GLY A 855 -20.89 1.13 20.65
CA GLY A 855 -22.16 0.54 20.21
C GLY A 855 -22.27 -0.95 20.52
N PHE A 856 -23.19 -1.62 19.83
CA PHE A 856 -23.42 -3.06 19.94
C PHE A 856 -23.00 -3.77 18.65
N LEU A 857 -22.18 -4.80 18.79
CA LEU A 857 -21.88 -5.76 17.74
C LEU A 857 -22.54 -7.10 18.10
N PHE A 858 -23.20 -7.72 17.14
CA PHE A 858 -23.92 -8.98 17.28
C PHE A 858 -23.33 -10.03 16.34
N SER A 859 -23.50 -11.31 16.68
CA SER A 859 -23.00 -12.42 15.87
C SER A 859 -23.88 -13.68 15.93
N HIS A 860 -23.88 -14.40 14.81
CA HIS A 860 -24.52 -15.70 14.62
C HIS A 860 -23.57 -16.91 14.78
N ILE A 861 -22.30 -16.70 15.14
CA ILE A 861 -21.26 -17.77 15.16
C ILE A 861 -21.54 -18.83 16.25
N GLY A 862 -22.49 -18.61 17.15
CA GLY A 862 -22.93 -19.60 18.15
C GLY A 862 -22.00 -19.75 19.36
N ARG A 863 -20.86 -19.05 19.37
CA ARG A 863 -19.97 -18.85 20.52
C ARG A 863 -19.74 -17.36 20.76
N GLN A 864 -19.20 -17.00 21.92
CA GLN A 864 -18.73 -15.64 22.14
C GLN A 864 -17.56 -15.35 21.19
N PHE A 865 -17.56 -14.15 20.60
CA PHE A 865 -16.60 -13.73 19.59
C PHE A 865 -15.62 -12.70 20.13
N THR A 866 -14.48 -12.58 19.47
CA THR A 866 -13.48 -11.57 19.80
C THR A 866 -13.42 -10.46 18.75
N ARG A 867 -12.73 -9.37 19.06
CA ARG A 867 -12.47 -8.30 18.09
C ARG A 867 -11.68 -8.81 16.86
N ALA A 868 -10.80 -9.79 17.06
CA ALA A 868 -10.05 -10.42 15.98
C ALA A 868 -10.98 -11.18 15.01
N ASP A 869 -11.98 -11.90 15.53
CA ASP A 869 -12.99 -12.58 14.70
C ASP A 869 -13.71 -11.59 13.77
N PHE A 870 -14.16 -10.45 14.33
CA PHE A 870 -14.85 -9.39 13.59
C PHE A 870 -13.97 -8.75 12.51
N PHE A 871 -12.73 -8.38 12.86
CA PHE A 871 -11.79 -7.79 11.89
C PHE A 871 -11.44 -8.79 10.78
N LEU A 872 -11.23 -10.05 11.11
CA LEU A 872 -10.96 -11.10 10.12
C LEU A 872 -12.16 -11.30 9.19
N PHE A 873 -13.39 -11.26 9.70
CA PHE A 873 -14.61 -11.30 8.89
C PHE A 873 -14.64 -10.19 7.83
N ILE A 874 -14.31 -8.95 8.22
CA ILE A 874 -14.22 -7.84 7.27
C ILE A 874 -13.08 -8.06 6.27
N MET A 875 -11.89 -8.44 6.76
CA MET A 875 -10.71 -8.64 5.90
C MET A 875 -10.87 -9.79 4.91
N LYS A 876 -11.68 -10.80 5.22
CA LYS A 876 -12.06 -11.85 4.25
C LYS A 876 -12.75 -11.27 3.02
N LYS A 877 -13.53 -10.20 3.17
CA LYS A 877 -14.24 -9.49 2.09
C LYS A 877 -13.32 -8.50 1.36
N LEU A 878 -12.59 -7.66 2.12
CA LEU A 878 -11.80 -6.56 1.55
C LEU A 878 -10.42 -6.98 1.01
N LYS A 879 -9.84 -8.06 1.54
CA LYS A 879 -8.48 -8.58 1.26
C LYS A 879 -7.33 -7.68 1.68
N LYS A 880 -7.36 -6.39 1.32
CA LYS A 880 -6.40 -5.36 1.72
C LYS A 880 -7.06 -4.00 1.81
N ILE A 881 -6.64 -3.15 2.74
CA ILE A 881 -7.21 -1.82 2.95
C ILE A 881 -6.23 -0.94 3.74
N ASP A 882 -6.27 0.38 3.53
CA ASP A 882 -5.56 1.33 4.41
C ASP A 882 -6.17 1.32 5.83
N ILE A 883 -5.37 1.50 6.87
CA ILE A 883 -5.88 1.44 8.25
C ILE A 883 -6.90 2.55 8.57
N MET A 884 -6.75 3.75 7.99
CA MET A 884 -7.73 4.82 8.18
C MET A 884 -9.00 4.51 7.41
N GLU A 885 -8.89 4.01 6.18
CA GLU A 885 -10.05 3.54 5.40
C GLU A 885 -10.77 2.37 6.11
N PHE A 886 -10.04 1.49 6.81
CA PHE A 886 -10.64 0.40 7.58
C PHE A 886 -11.41 0.90 8.80
N ILE A 887 -10.88 1.90 9.50
CA ILE A 887 -11.59 2.58 10.60
C ILE A 887 -12.87 3.24 10.08
N GLU A 888 -12.77 4.00 8.98
CA GLU A 888 -13.91 4.65 8.34
C GLU A 888 -14.95 3.62 7.88
N PHE A 889 -14.52 2.51 7.26
CA PHE A 889 -15.39 1.42 6.84
C PHE A 889 -16.17 0.83 8.02
N ILE A 890 -15.51 0.53 9.14
CA ILE A 890 -16.20 -0.01 10.32
C ILE A 890 -17.21 1.00 10.85
N GLN A 891 -16.85 2.28 10.91
CA GLN A 891 -17.72 3.34 11.39
C GLN A 891 -18.93 3.54 10.45
N GLU A 892 -18.73 3.52 9.14
CA GLU A 892 -19.79 3.71 8.15
C GLU A 892 -20.74 2.52 8.05
N GLU A 893 -20.20 1.30 8.02
CA GLU A 893 -20.99 0.07 7.89
C GLU A 893 -21.66 -0.35 9.21
N TYR A 894 -20.93 -0.29 10.32
CA TYR A 894 -21.39 -0.85 11.61
C TYR A 894 -21.66 0.20 12.69
N GLY A 895 -21.21 1.45 12.51
CA GLY A 895 -21.43 2.50 13.51
C GLY A 895 -20.57 2.35 14.76
N LEU A 896 -19.45 1.62 14.65
CA LEU A 896 -18.55 1.33 15.75
C LEU A 896 -17.27 2.14 15.61
N ASN A 897 -16.93 2.88 16.67
CA ASN A 897 -15.77 3.76 16.70
C ASN A 897 -14.54 3.01 17.20
N PHE A 898 -13.58 2.77 16.31
CA PHE A 898 -12.27 2.21 16.66
C PHE A 898 -11.18 3.20 16.28
N ASP A 899 -10.04 3.12 16.97
CA ASP A 899 -8.84 3.84 16.57
C ASP A 899 -7.69 2.88 16.19
N ARG A 900 -6.56 3.47 15.79
CA ARG A 900 -5.35 2.72 15.41
C ARG A 900 -4.78 1.89 16.58
N TYR A 901 -4.91 2.38 17.81
CA TYR A 901 -4.43 1.70 19.02
C TYR A 901 -5.31 0.51 19.39
N ASP A 902 -6.60 0.53 19.01
CA ASP A 902 -7.47 -0.64 19.11
C ASP A 902 -7.11 -1.72 18.09
N ILE A 903 -6.85 -1.33 16.84
CA ILE A 903 -6.78 -2.27 15.71
C ILE A 903 -5.40 -2.95 15.59
N THR A 904 -4.31 -2.18 15.67
CA THR A 904 -2.97 -2.70 15.38
C THR A 904 -2.49 -3.82 16.32
N PRO A 905 -2.72 -3.79 17.64
CA PRO A 905 -2.31 -4.87 18.53
C PRO A 905 -3.06 -6.18 18.23
N ILE A 906 -4.34 -6.07 17.87
CA ILE A 906 -5.20 -7.22 17.58
C ILE A 906 -4.76 -7.88 16.28
N ILE A 907 -4.51 -7.09 15.22
CA ILE A 907 -3.99 -7.62 13.95
C ILE A 907 -2.65 -8.31 14.17
N GLY A 908 -1.73 -7.69 14.92
CA GLY A 908 -0.39 -8.24 15.18
C GLY A 908 -0.38 -9.59 15.90
N GLN A 909 -1.51 -10.01 16.49
CA GLN A 909 -1.66 -11.30 17.15
C GLN A 909 -2.54 -12.30 16.41
N SER A 910 -3.17 -11.87 15.33
CA SER A 910 -4.01 -12.70 14.47
C SER A 910 -3.20 -13.26 13.29
N SER A 911 -3.90 -13.96 12.38
CA SER A 911 -3.34 -14.40 11.09
C SER A 911 -3.26 -13.29 10.03
N MET A 912 -3.84 -12.12 10.31
CA MET A 912 -3.76 -10.93 9.45
C MET A 912 -2.37 -10.28 9.53
N TYR A 913 -2.10 -9.34 8.61
CA TYR A 913 -0.83 -8.63 8.57
C TYR A 913 -1.03 -7.12 8.42
N TYR A 914 -0.27 -6.33 9.18
CA TYR A 914 -0.25 -4.88 9.07
C TYR A 914 1.14 -4.41 8.64
N ASP A 915 1.23 -3.70 7.52
CA ASP A 915 2.45 -3.05 7.06
C ASP A 915 2.48 -1.60 7.56
N SER A 916 3.30 -1.34 8.57
CA SER A 916 3.43 0.00 9.16
C SER A 916 3.95 1.08 8.20
N LYS A 917 4.68 0.70 7.13
CA LYS A 917 5.23 1.66 6.17
C LYS A 917 4.18 2.14 5.17
N ARG A 918 3.36 1.23 4.64
CA ARG A 918 2.24 1.55 3.75
C ARG A 918 0.95 1.91 4.50
N GLU A 919 0.94 1.76 5.83
CA GLU A 919 -0.22 1.92 6.70
C GLU A 919 -1.41 1.02 6.30
N LYS A 920 -1.12 -0.14 5.70
CA LYS A 920 -2.13 -1.06 5.16
C LYS A 920 -2.28 -2.34 5.96
N ILE A 921 -3.52 -2.80 6.05
CA ILE A 921 -3.93 -4.08 6.61
C ILE A 921 -4.17 -5.05 5.46
N TYR A 922 -3.69 -6.28 5.61
CA TYR A 922 -3.79 -7.38 4.67
C TYR A 922 -4.43 -8.58 5.38
N MET A 923 -5.28 -9.31 4.66
CA MET A 923 -5.97 -10.50 5.17
C MET A 923 -5.00 -11.56 5.72
N ASN A 924 -3.82 -11.67 5.11
CA ASN A 924 -2.69 -12.47 5.58
C ASN A 924 -1.40 -11.98 4.89
N LYS A 925 -0.26 -12.57 5.26
CA LYS A 925 1.04 -12.23 4.65
C LYS A 925 1.14 -12.56 3.16
N GLU A 926 0.43 -13.58 2.67
CA GLU A 926 0.48 -13.94 1.25
C GLU A 926 -0.12 -12.83 0.38
N VAL A 927 -1.26 -12.27 0.78
CA VAL A 927 -1.86 -11.12 0.09
C VAL A 927 -0.96 -9.88 0.12
N TYR A 928 -0.17 -9.70 1.18
CA TYR A 928 0.85 -8.63 1.22
C TYR A 928 1.94 -8.85 0.17
N TYR A 929 2.48 -10.07 0.07
CA TYR A 929 3.53 -10.37 -0.91
C TYR A 929 3.04 -10.31 -2.37
N ASP A 930 1.75 -10.51 -2.61
CA ASP A 930 1.14 -10.30 -3.94
C ASP A 930 0.96 -8.82 -4.30
N ASP A 931 1.00 -7.91 -3.31
CA ASP A 931 0.79 -6.46 -3.49
C ASP A 931 2.10 -5.67 -3.67
N ILE A 932 3.24 -6.27 -3.31
CA ILE A 932 4.59 -5.67 -3.47
C ILE A 932 5.31 -6.26 -4.68
#